data_AF-A0A5N5JF51-F1
#
_entry.id   AF-A0A5N5JF51-F1
#
_cell.length_a   1.000
_cell.length_b   1.000
_cell.length_c   1.000
_cell.angle_alpha   90.00
_cell.angle_beta   90.00
_cell.angle_gamma   90.00
#
_symmetry.space_group_name_H-M   'P 1'
#
loop_
_entity.id
_entity.type
_entity.pdbx_description
1 polymer ?
#
loop_
_entity_poly.entity_id
_entity_poly.type
_entity_poly.pdbx_seq_one_letter_code
_entity_poly.pdbx_strand_id
1 'polypeptide(L)'
;MLFLMMSNLVILPWCITFFEDQNTLPWIMFNMASDTLFLTDLILNFRTGILEDDNSHIILDPQVIRRRYLQGWFLVDFISSIPVDYIFLAVDLEARLESAEVYRTARALRIVRFTKILSLLRLLRLSRLIRYIHQWEEIFHMTYDLASAVVRIVNLIGMMLLLCHWDGCLQFMVPMLQDFPQDCWVSKINMVNATWEEQYSYALFMAMSHMLCIGYGAQAPERMTDVWLTMMSMIVGATCYAMFLGHATNLVQSLDASHRQYQEKYKQVEQYMSFHKLPAELRQRIHDYYEHRFQGKMFDEDSILGELNDPLKEEIVSYNCRELVANMPLFGNGDPHFVTVLLTKLRFEVFLPGDVIIREGTLGRKMYFIQHGCVTVITRNKKEKKLTDGCYFGAEIRGAYTKERMLACLGCPGLSRTLSSGVLHLPNTFASRAPTISTSISRGSHVALVRYNSTAQQENVKKTKFGPLADQDRIFTNLYGRHDWRLKGALSRGDWYKTKEILEKGVDWILNEIKVSGLRGRGGAGFPTGMKWSFMNKPSDGRPKYLVVNADEGEPGTCKDREIMRHDPHKLVEGCLVAGRAMGARAAYIYIRGEFYNESSNLQVAINEAYGAGLIGKNACGSGYDFDVFVMRGAGAYICGEETALIESIEGKQGKPRLKPPFPADVGVFGCPTTVANVETVSVAPTICRRGGSWFASFGRERNSGTKLFNISGHVNNPCTVEEEMSVPMKELIERHAGGVRGGWDNLLCVIPGGSSTPLIPKHVCEDVPMDFDGLIQAQTGLGTAALIVMDKSTDVIRAIARLIEFYKHESCGQCTPCREGVDWMNKMMWRFVKGDARAAEIDMIWELSKQIEGHTICALGDGAAWPVQGLIRHFRPIMESRISEFQQKQQARA
;
A
#
# COMPACT_ATOMS: atom_id res chain seq x y z
N MET A 1 44.10 3.14 -19.61
CA MET A 1 43.50 1.98 -20.31
C MET A 1 41.97 2.03 -20.32
N LEU A 2 41.31 2.18 -19.16
CA LEU A 2 39.84 2.28 -19.06
C LEU A 2 39.23 3.36 -19.96
N PHE A 3 39.77 4.59 -19.93
CA PHE A 3 39.33 5.69 -20.80
C PHE A 3 39.41 5.34 -22.29
N LEU A 4 40.58 4.86 -22.75
CA LEU A 4 40.78 4.40 -24.12
C LEU A 4 39.79 3.31 -24.52
N MET A 5 39.54 2.34 -23.64
CA MET A 5 38.55 1.29 -23.89
C MET A 5 37.14 1.85 -24.04
N MET A 6 36.70 2.79 -23.18
CA MET A 6 35.40 3.46 -23.32
C MET A 6 35.31 4.27 -24.59
N SER A 7 36.37 4.99 -24.94
CA SER A 7 36.45 5.68 -26.23
C SER A 7 36.34 4.71 -27.40
N ASN A 8 36.97 3.52 -27.36
CA ASN A 8 36.83 2.53 -28.43
C ASN A 8 35.42 1.96 -28.52
N LEU A 9 34.78 1.61 -27.39
CA LEU A 9 33.45 1.02 -27.38
C LEU A 9 32.36 1.98 -27.88
N VAL A 10 32.55 3.31 -27.76
CA VAL A 10 31.62 4.32 -28.25
C VAL A 10 31.99 4.81 -29.66
N ILE A 11 33.26 5.12 -29.89
CA ILE A 11 33.68 5.76 -31.15
C ILE A 11 33.69 4.76 -32.30
N LEU A 12 34.08 3.49 -32.08
CA LEU A 12 34.19 2.51 -33.17
C LEU A 12 32.85 2.23 -33.88
N PRO A 13 31.75 1.83 -33.20
CA PRO A 13 30.46 1.59 -33.87
C PRO A 13 29.93 2.82 -34.58
N TRP A 14 30.07 3.98 -33.94
CA TRP A 14 29.67 5.27 -34.50
C TRP A 14 30.40 5.58 -35.81
N CYS A 15 31.74 5.50 -35.81
CA CYS A 15 32.56 5.77 -36.99
C CYS A 15 32.36 4.73 -38.11
N ILE A 16 32.11 3.45 -37.79
CA ILE A 16 31.83 2.40 -38.79
C ILE A 16 30.50 2.64 -39.51
N THR A 17 29.51 3.12 -38.76
CA THR A 17 28.12 3.22 -39.21
C THR A 17 27.86 4.52 -39.97
N PHE A 18 28.35 5.67 -39.49
CA PHE A 18 27.94 6.99 -39.99
C PHE A 18 29.01 7.72 -40.82
N PHE A 19 30.25 7.23 -40.89
CA PHE A 19 31.32 7.86 -41.66
C PHE A 19 31.83 6.96 -42.79
N GLU A 20 31.93 7.52 -43.99
CA GLU A 20 32.41 6.81 -45.19
C GLU A 20 33.94 6.83 -45.32
N ASP A 21 34.60 7.95 -44.96
CA ASP A 21 36.05 8.15 -45.11
C ASP A 21 36.82 7.86 -43.81
N GLN A 22 37.17 6.58 -43.61
CA GLN A 22 37.98 6.16 -42.46
C GLN A 22 39.50 6.29 -42.67
N ASN A 23 39.96 6.85 -43.80
CA ASN A 23 41.39 6.97 -44.09
C ASN A 23 42.01 8.28 -43.57
N THR A 24 41.33 9.01 -42.68
CA THR A 24 41.86 10.24 -42.12
C THR A 24 43.03 9.96 -41.17
N LEU A 25 44.09 10.77 -41.26
CA LEU A 25 45.30 10.61 -40.45
C LEU A 25 45.02 10.52 -38.93
N PRO A 26 44.11 11.32 -38.34
CA PRO A 26 43.77 11.21 -36.91
C PRO A 26 43.15 9.86 -36.53
N TRP A 27 42.31 9.29 -37.39
CA TRP A 27 41.66 8.00 -37.16
C TRP A 27 42.67 6.84 -37.17
N ILE A 28 43.60 6.88 -38.13
CA ILE A 28 44.65 5.87 -38.24
C ILE A 28 45.57 5.95 -37.01
N MET A 29 45.97 7.15 -36.59
CA MET A 29 46.79 7.32 -35.38
C MET A 29 46.08 6.85 -34.11
N PHE A 30 44.79 7.15 -33.95
CA PHE A 30 43.99 6.69 -32.81
C PHE A 30 43.92 5.16 -32.74
N ASN A 31 43.60 4.50 -33.87
CA ASN A 31 43.53 3.03 -33.93
C ASN A 31 44.89 2.37 -33.70
N MET A 32 45.97 2.92 -34.27
CA MET A 32 47.32 2.39 -34.09
C MET A 32 47.77 2.51 -32.63
N ALA A 33 47.51 3.64 -31.97
CA ALA A 33 47.81 3.82 -30.56
C ALA A 33 46.98 2.88 -29.67
N SER A 34 45.69 2.75 -29.97
CA SER A 34 44.76 1.84 -29.29
C SER A 34 45.24 0.39 -29.39
N ASP A 35 45.42 -0.12 -30.61
CA ASP A 35 45.78 -1.51 -30.87
C ASP A 35 47.16 -1.85 -30.27
N THR A 36 48.13 -0.93 -30.32
CA THR A 36 49.46 -1.10 -29.69
C THR A 36 49.35 -1.27 -28.17
N LEU A 37 48.52 -0.45 -27.50
CA LEU A 37 48.32 -0.54 -26.05
C LEU A 37 47.62 -1.85 -25.66
N PHE A 38 46.64 -2.31 -26.43
CA PHE A 38 45.94 -3.58 -26.15
C PHE A 38 46.80 -4.82 -26.44
N LEU A 39 47.72 -4.73 -27.40
CA LEU A 39 48.72 -5.77 -27.64
C LEU A 39 49.76 -5.81 -26.51
N THR A 40 50.15 -4.65 -25.99
CA THR A 40 51.04 -4.55 -24.83
C THR A 40 50.37 -5.15 -23.59
N ASP A 41 49.11 -4.82 -23.33
CA ASP A 41 48.31 -5.39 -22.24
C ASP A 41 48.20 -6.92 -22.30
N LEU A 42 48.03 -7.48 -23.50
CA LEU A 42 48.04 -8.93 -23.72
C LEU A 42 49.33 -9.58 -23.17
N ILE A 43 50.48 -8.94 -23.41
CA ILE A 43 51.80 -9.41 -22.95
C ILE A 43 51.91 -9.24 -21.43
N LEU A 44 51.43 -8.12 -20.89
CA LEU A 44 51.46 -7.84 -19.45
C LEU A 44 50.61 -8.84 -18.65
N ASN A 45 49.44 -9.26 -19.17
CA ASN A 45 48.58 -10.25 -18.51
C ASN A 45 49.23 -11.63 -18.31
N PHE A 46 50.28 -11.97 -19.05
CA PHE A 46 51.09 -13.17 -18.78
C PHE A 46 52.00 -13.06 -17.53
N ARG A 47 52.10 -11.86 -16.94
CA ARG A 47 52.91 -11.55 -15.75
C ARG A 47 52.12 -10.84 -14.64
N THR A 48 50.85 -10.51 -14.85
CA THR A 48 50.00 -9.89 -13.84
C THR A 48 49.59 -10.94 -12.79
N GLY A 49 49.81 -10.63 -11.51
CA GLY A 49 49.48 -11.52 -10.39
C GLY A 49 47.98 -11.81 -10.29
N ILE A 50 47.65 -13.01 -9.80
CA ILE A 50 46.27 -13.49 -9.65
C ILE A 50 45.95 -13.59 -8.15
N LEU A 51 44.78 -13.10 -7.74
CA LEU A 51 44.26 -13.27 -6.38
C LEU A 51 43.63 -14.67 -6.25
N GLU A 52 43.94 -15.38 -5.16
CA GLU A 52 43.25 -16.61 -4.78
C GLU A 52 41.88 -16.28 -4.16
N ASP A 53 40.91 -17.21 -4.24
CA ASP A 53 39.47 -16.96 -3.97
C ASP A 53 39.17 -16.39 -2.56
N ASP A 54 40.12 -16.48 -1.62
CA ASP A 54 40.02 -15.93 -0.26
C ASP A 54 40.69 -14.54 -0.08
N ASN A 55 41.09 -13.88 -1.17
CA ASN A 55 41.68 -12.53 -1.21
C ASN A 55 42.93 -12.28 -0.31
N SER A 56 43.53 -13.34 0.23
CA SER A 56 44.61 -13.25 1.22
C SER A 56 46.00 -13.41 0.63
N HIS A 57 46.13 -14.05 -0.54
CA HIS A 57 47.42 -14.32 -1.17
C HIS A 57 47.41 -14.01 -2.68
N ILE A 58 48.40 -13.23 -3.13
CA ILE A 58 48.64 -12.94 -4.55
C ILE A 58 49.63 -13.96 -5.10
N ILE A 59 49.20 -14.74 -6.10
CA ILE A 59 50.06 -15.68 -6.81
C ILE A 59 50.88 -14.90 -7.85
N LEU A 60 52.20 -14.86 -7.64
CA LEU A 60 53.16 -14.23 -8.56
C LEU A 60 53.95 -15.24 -9.40
N ASP A 61 53.64 -16.55 -9.29
CA ASP A 61 54.30 -17.60 -10.08
C ASP A 61 53.97 -17.46 -11.57
N PRO A 62 54.97 -17.16 -12.44
CA PRO A 62 54.74 -16.98 -13.86
C PRO A 62 54.18 -18.21 -14.58
N GLN A 63 54.46 -19.44 -14.11
CA GLN A 63 53.96 -20.65 -14.77
C GLN A 63 52.45 -20.83 -14.53
N VAL A 64 52.04 -20.59 -13.28
CA VAL A 64 50.62 -20.67 -12.87
C VAL A 64 49.80 -19.58 -13.54
N ILE A 65 50.32 -18.34 -13.57
CA ILE A 65 49.66 -17.20 -14.23
C ILE A 65 49.42 -17.50 -15.72
N ARG A 66 50.46 -17.95 -16.44
CA ARG A 66 50.36 -18.28 -17.88
C ARG A 66 49.33 -19.37 -18.14
N ARG A 67 49.35 -20.46 -17.37
CA ARG A 67 48.42 -21.59 -17.55
C ARG A 67 46.97 -21.14 -17.34
N ARG A 68 46.71 -20.38 -16.28
CA ARG A 68 45.36 -19.88 -15.97
C ARG A 68 44.87 -18.86 -17.00
N TYR A 69 45.74 -17.97 -17.46
CA TYR A 69 45.38 -17.00 -18.51
C TYR A 69 45.09 -17.67 -19.86
N LEU A 70 45.91 -18.66 -20.27
CA LEU A 70 45.71 -19.43 -21.50
C LEU A 70 44.43 -20.28 -21.49
N GLN A 71 44.01 -20.78 -20.32
CA GLN A 71 42.77 -21.55 -20.16
C GLN A 71 41.51 -20.68 -20.01
N GLY A 72 41.67 -19.37 -19.80
CA GLY A 72 40.58 -18.43 -19.59
C GLY A 72 40.45 -17.41 -20.72
N TRP A 73 40.85 -16.17 -20.44
CA TRP A 73 40.52 -15.00 -21.27
C TRP A 73 41.46 -14.76 -22.46
N PHE A 74 42.58 -15.47 -22.55
CA PHE A 74 43.58 -15.25 -23.60
C PHE A 74 42.99 -15.26 -25.01
N LEU A 75 42.10 -16.21 -25.33
CA LEU A 75 41.53 -16.32 -26.68
C LEU A 75 40.72 -15.07 -27.06
N VAL A 76 39.88 -14.59 -26.15
CA VAL A 76 39.05 -13.40 -26.36
C VAL A 76 39.95 -12.16 -26.48
N ASP A 77 40.93 -12.04 -25.60
CA ASP A 77 41.86 -10.92 -25.59
C ASP A 77 42.72 -10.89 -26.86
N PHE A 78 43.22 -12.04 -27.33
CA PHE A 78 43.98 -12.17 -28.55
C PHE A 78 43.16 -11.76 -29.78
N ILE A 79 41.97 -12.34 -29.98
CA ILE A 79 41.10 -12.04 -31.13
C ILE A 79 40.74 -10.55 -31.15
N SER A 80 40.44 -9.96 -29.99
CA SER A 80 40.09 -8.54 -29.86
C SER A 80 41.26 -7.57 -30.12
N SER A 81 42.50 -8.06 -30.12
CA SER A 81 43.73 -7.29 -30.35
C SER A 81 44.26 -7.40 -31.78
N ILE A 82 43.67 -8.24 -32.65
CA ILE A 82 44.12 -8.39 -34.04
C ILE A 82 43.69 -7.16 -34.85
N PRO A 83 44.62 -6.42 -35.48
CA PRO A 83 44.28 -5.24 -36.24
C PRO A 83 43.95 -5.61 -37.70
N VAL A 84 42.79 -6.24 -37.88
CA VAL A 84 42.35 -6.83 -39.16
C VAL A 84 42.28 -5.79 -40.30
N ASP A 85 41.92 -4.55 -39.98
CA ASP A 85 41.80 -3.45 -40.94
C ASP A 85 43.11 -3.16 -41.68
N TYR A 86 44.25 -3.20 -40.98
CA TYR A 86 45.56 -2.95 -41.58
C TYR A 86 46.03 -4.11 -42.46
N ILE A 87 45.65 -5.34 -42.11
CA ILE A 87 45.98 -6.53 -42.91
C ILE A 87 45.26 -6.45 -44.26
N PHE A 88 43.97 -6.12 -44.26
CA PHE A 88 43.22 -5.95 -45.50
C PHE A 88 43.63 -4.70 -46.28
N LEU A 89 43.98 -3.59 -45.61
CA LEU A 89 44.51 -2.40 -46.28
C LEU A 89 45.85 -2.70 -46.99
N ALA A 90 46.73 -3.48 -46.37
CA ALA A 90 47.99 -3.91 -46.98
C ALA A 90 47.77 -4.82 -48.20
N VAL A 91 46.82 -5.77 -48.10
CA VAL A 91 46.45 -6.68 -49.21
C VAL A 91 45.74 -5.91 -50.35
N ASP A 92 44.90 -4.92 -50.05
CA ASP A 92 44.27 -4.06 -51.07
C ASP A 92 45.30 -3.14 -51.74
N LEU A 93 46.30 -2.64 -51.00
CA LEU A 93 47.39 -1.84 -51.56
C LEU A 93 48.26 -2.67 -52.51
N GLU A 94 48.54 -3.93 -52.16
CA GLU A 94 49.24 -4.89 -53.00
C GLU A 94 48.42 -5.25 -54.25
N ALA A 95 47.11 -5.46 -54.11
CA ALA A 95 46.20 -5.70 -55.23
C ALA A 95 45.98 -4.48 -56.13
N ARG A 96 46.12 -3.25 -55.61
CA ARG A 96 46.05 -2.00 -56.40
C ARG A 96 47.26 -1.80 -57.30
N LEU A 97 48.41 -2.37 -56.94
CA LEU A 97 49.62 -2.36 -57.76
C LEU A 97 49.53 -3.30 -58.98
N GLU A 98 48.62 -4.29 -58.94
CA GLU A 98 48.33 -5.17 -60.08
C GLU A 98 47.13 -4.67 -60.92
N SER A 99 47.33 -4.53 -62.22
CA SER A 99 46.45 -3.85 -63.17
C SER A 99 45.31 -4.72 -63.72
N ALA A 100 44.07 -4.46 -63.30
CA ALA A 100 42.86 -4.88 -64.02
C ALA A 100 41.66 -3.96 -63.70
N GLU A 101 41.17 -3.21 -64.68
CA GLU A 101 40.35 -2.00 -64.49
C GLU A 101 38.83 -2.17 -64.33
N VAL A 102 38.23 -3.34 -64.56
CA VAL A 102 36.74 -3.45 -64.58
C VAL A 102 36.17 -4.40 -63.50
N TYR A 103 36.97 -5.28 -62.91
CA TYR A 103 36.58 -6.09 -61.74
C TYR A 103 36.68 -5.34 -60.39
N ARG A 104 37.06 -4.05 -60.42
CA ARG A 104 37.48 -3.26 -59.25
C ARG A 104 36.34 -2.75 -58.38
N THR A 105 35.22 -2.27 -58.92
CA THR A 105 34.22 -1.54 -58.11
C THR A 105 33.31 -2.44 -57.27
N ALA A 106 32.75 -3.51 -57.86
CA ALA A 106 31.81 -4.40 -57.15
C ALA A 106 32.49 -5.38 -56.17
N ARG A 107 33.79 -5.70 -56.37
CA ARG A 107 34.59 -6.51 -55.45
C ARG A 107 35.16 -5.63 -54.33
N ALA A 108 35.64 -4.42 -54.63
CA ALA A 108 36.10 -3.47 -53.61
C ALA A 108 34.98 -3.05 -52.65
N LEU A 109 33.76 -2.77 -53.13
CA LEU A 109 32.60 -2.47 -52.27
C LEU A 109 32.25 -3.62 -51.31
N ARG A 110 32.32 -4.88 -51.78
CA ARG A 110 32.10 -6.06 -50.92
C ARG A 110 33.23 -6.27 -49.91
N ILE A 111 34.48 -6.05 -50.32
CA ILE A 111 35.65 -6.17 -49.44
C ILE A 111 35.62 -5.07 -48.35
N VAL A 112 35.28 -3.83 -48.70
CA VAL A 112 35.13 -2.71 -47.73
C VAL A 112 34.00 -2.96 -46.73
N ARG A 113 32.88 -3.58 -47.14
CA ARG A 113 31.82 -3.97 -46.21
C ARG A 113 32.24 -5.12 -45.28
N PHE A 114 33.06 -6.05 -45.79
CA PHE A 114 33.55 -7.18 -45.00
C PHE A 114 34.60 -6.77 -43.97
N THR A 115 35.50 -5.83 -44.31
CA THR A 115 36.46 -5.25 -43.35
C THR A 115 35.75 -4.48 -42.24
N LYS A 116 34.68 -3.73 -42.56
CA LYS A 116 33.82 -3.07 -41.56
C LYS A 116 33.19 -4.03 -40.55
N ILE A 117 32.86 -5.25 -40.95
CA ILE A 117 32.30 -6.27 -40.04
C ILE A 117 33.40 -6.87 -39.15
N LEU A 118 34.60 -7.12 -39.71
CA LEU A 118 35.71 -7.68 -38.95
C LEU A 118 36.29 -6.71 -37.92
N SER A 119 36.22 -5.39 -38.17
CA SER A 119 36.64 -4.38 -37.18
C SER A 119 35.77 -4.37 -35.92
N LEU A 120 34.53 -4.89 -35.99
CA LEU A 120 33.66 -5.09 -34.82
C LEU A 120 34.16 -6.18 -33.86
N LEU A 121 35.14 -7.02 -34.25
CA LEU A 121 35.81 -7.93 -33.31
C LEU A 121 36.48 -7.17 -32.16
N ARG A 122 36.80 -5.88 -32.34
CA ARG A 122 37.28 -5.00 -31.26
C ARG A 122 36.23 -4.77 -30.16
N LEU A 123 34.93 -5.00 -30.40
CA LEU A 123 33.89 -4.92 -29.37
C LEU A 123 34.00 -6.03 -28.32
N LEU A 124 34.69 -7.13 -28.63
CA LEU A 124 35.03 -8.17 -27.65
C LEU A 124 35.89 -7.63 -26.50
N ARG A 125 36.49 -6.44 -26.65
CA ARG A 125 37.17 -5.69 -25.58
C ARG A 125 36.22 -5.33 -24.42
N LEU A 126 34.89 -5.36 -24.62
CA LEU A 126 33.91 -5.22 -23.53
C LEU A 126 34.15 -6.25 -22.42
N SER A 127 34.63 -7.45 -22.76
CA SER A 127 34.99 -8.46 -21.76
C SER A 127 36.04 -7.95 -20.76
N ARG A 128 36.98 -7.09 -21.19
CA ARG A 128 37.98 -6.47 -20.31
C ARG A 128 37.35 -5.40 -19.42
N LEU A 129 36.40 -4.62 -19.93
CA LEU A 129 35.65 -3.63 -19.14
C LEU A 129 34.93 -4.30 -17.97
N ILE A 130 34.20 -5.39 -18.25
CA ILE A 130 33.46 -6.12 -17.22
C ILE A 130 34.42 -6.58 -16.11
N ARG A 131 35.60 -7.11 -16.48
CA ARG A 131 36.64 -7.50 -15.51
C ARG A 131 37.15 -6.33 -14.69
N TYR A 132 37.45 -5.18 -15.32
CA TYR A 132 37.89 -4.00 -14.58
C TYR A 132 36.79 -3.47 -13.65
N ILE A 133 35.54 -3.39 -14.10
CA ILE A 133 34.43 -2.95 -13.25
C ILE A 133 34.29 -3.88 -12.03
N HIS A 134 34.38 -5.20 -12.23
CA HIS A 134 34.27 -6.17 -11.14
C HIS A 134 35.43 -6.03 -10.13
N GLN A 135 36.67 -5.93 -10.62
CA GLN A 135 37.84 -5.66 -9.76
C GLN A 135 37.71 -4.35 -8.99
N TRP A 136 37.18 -3.30 -9.62
CA TRP A 136 36.90 -2.04 -8.94
C TRP A 136 35.80 -2.21 -7.89
N GLU A 137 34.72 -2.91 -8.21
CA GLU A 137 33.63 -3.21 -7.29
C GLU A 137 34.13 -3.94 -6.03
N GLU A 138 34.98 -4.95 -6.19
CA GLU A 138 35.62 -5.69 -5.08
C GLU A 138 36.46 -4.76 -4.19
N ILE A 139 37.17 -3.78 -4.75
CA ILE A 139 37.94 -2.80 -3.99
C ILE A 139 37.03 -1.83 -3.20
N PHE A 140 35.89 -1.42 -3.76
CA PHE A 140 34.95 -0.49 -3.09
C PHE A 140 34.08 -1.14 -2.02
N HIS A 141 33.74 -2.43 -2.17
CA HIS A 141 32.99 -3.20 -1.16
C HIS A 141 33.65 -3.21 0.23
N MET A 142 34.95 -2.92 0.32
CA MET A 142 35.68 -2.85 1.60
C MET A 142 35.41 -1.59 2.43
N THR A 143 34.68 -0.58 1.94
CA THR A 143 34.63 0.73 2.63
C THR A 143 33.25 1.29 2.97
N TYR A 144 32.20 1.17 2.13
CA TYR A 144 30.87 1.72 2.45
C TYR A 144 29.71 1.03 1.69
N ASP A 145 28.81 0.35 2.39
CA ASP A 145 27.65 -0.37 1.80
C ASP A 145 26.78 0.50 0.89
N LEU A 146 26.53 1.76 1.30
CA LEU A 146 25.73 2.69 0.51
C LEU A 146 26.46 3.15 -0.76
N ALA A 147 27.76 3.38 -0.68
CA ALA A 147 28.56 3.81 -1.84
C ALA A 147 28.63 2.68 -2.88
N SER A 148 28.76 1.44 -2.44
CA SER A 148 28.74 0.26 -3.31
C SER A 148 27.41 0.13 -4.08
N ALA A 149 26.27 0.31 -3.39
CA ALA A 149 24.96 0.28 -4.04
C ALA A 149 24.78 1.41 -5.08
N VAL A 150 25.27 2.61 -4.79
CA VAL A 150 25.23 3.75 -5.73
C VAL A 150 26.14 3.48 -6.94
N VAL A 151 27.35 2.96 -6.74
CA VAL A 151 28.28 2.60 -7.83
C VAL A 151 27.67 1.53 -8.75
N ARG A 152 26.99 0.52 -8.21
CA ARG A 152 26.27 -0.50 -9.00
C ARG A 152 25.19 0.12 -9.90
N ILE A 153 24.42 1.08 -9.39
CA ILE A 153 23.40 1.78 -10.18
C ILE A 153 24.03 2.64 -11.27
N VAL A 154 25.09 3.39 -10.96
CA VAL A 154 25.80 4.21 -11.95
C VAL A 154 26.40 3.34 -13.06
N ASN A 155 27.01 2.21 -12.72
CA ASN A 155 27.56 1.26 -13.68
C ASN A 155 26.48 0.65 -14.57
N LEU A 156 25.32 0.31 -13.99
CA LEU A 156 24.19 -0.23 -14.75
C LEU A 156 23.59 0.80 -15.71
N ILE A 157 23.45 2.07 -15.28
CA ILE A 157 23.03 3.16 -16.17
C ILE A 157 24.03 3.34 -17.31
N GLY A 158 25.33 3.37 -17.00
CA GLY A 158 26.39 3.47 -18.02
C GLY A 158 26.35 2.33 -19.03
N MET A 159 26.16 1.08 -18.57
CA MET A 159 26.01 -0.08 -19.43
C MET A 159 24.76 0.00 -20.31
N MET A 160 23.64 0.45 -19.75
CA MET A 160 22.38 0.62 -20.50
C MET A 160 22.51 1.67 -21.61
N LEU A 161 23.16 2.80 -21.32
CA LEU A 161 23.44 3.84 -22.33
C LEU A 161 24.36 3.31 -23.44
N LEU A 162 25.37 2.51 -23.08
CA LEU A 162 26.28 1.89 -24.05
C LEU A 162 25.56 0.88 -24.95
N LEU A 163 24.72 0.01 -24.37
CA LEU A 163 23.90 -0.94 -25.14
C LEU A 163 22.92 -0.23 -26.06
N CYS A 164 22.31 0.87 -25.59
CA CYS A 164 21.43 1.69 -26.41
C CYS A 164 22.16 2.34 -27.58
N HIS A 165 23.39 2.82 -27.35
CA HIS A 165 24.25 3.34 -28.39
C HIS A 165 24.56 2.28 -29.45
N TRP A 166 24.93 1.06 -29.03
CA TRP A 166 25.22 -0.05 -29.95
C TRP A 166 24.00 -0.50 -30.73
N ASP A 167 22.85 -0.60 -30.07
CA ASP A 167 21.60 -0.94 -30.71
C ASP A 167 21.22 0.12 -31.77
N GLY A 168 21.37 1.41 -31.46
CA GLY A 168 21.17 2.50 -32.42
C GLY A 168 22.10 2.39 -33.63
N CYS A 169 23.39 2.18 -33.41
CA CYS A 169 24.34 1.93 -34.50
C CYS A 169 23.95 0.71 -35.34
N LEU A 170 23.54 -0.39 -34.71
CA LEU A 170 23.14 -1.62 -35.40
C LEU A 170 21.86 -1.42 -36.24
N GLN A 171 20.87 -0.70 -35.70
CA GLN A 171 19.61 -0.37 -36.38
C GLN A 171 19.80 0.44 -37.66
N PHE A 172 20.85 1.25 -37.74
CA PHE A 172 21.20 1.98 -38.97
C PHE A 172 22.15 1.17 -39.88
N MET A 173 23.12 0.46 -39.28
CA MET A 173 24.14 -0.31 -40.01
C MET A 173 23.53 -1.46 -40.85
N VAL A 174 22.51 -2.15 -40.34
CA VAL A 174 21.89 -3.29 -41.06
C VAL A 174 21.23 -2.84 -42.37
N PRO A 175 20.38 -1.79 -42.41
CA PRO A 175 19.90 -1.21 -43.66
C PRO A 175 21.01 -0.72 -44.59
N MET A 176 22.07 -0.10 -44.06
CA MET A 176 23.23 0.34 -44.85
C MET A 176 23.92 -0.83 -45.56
N LEU A 177 24.09 -1.98 -44.89
CA LEU A 177 24.68 -3.18 -45.51
C LEU A 177 23.80 -3.78 -46.61
N GLN A 178 22.50 -3.53 -46.58
CA GLN A 178 21.50 -3.99 -47.56
C GLN A 178 21.22 -2.96 -48.66
N ASP A 179 22.01 -1.90 -48.78
CA ASP A 179 21.82 -0.82 -49.77
C ASP A 179 20.48 -0.07 -49.61
N PHE A 180 20.10 0.22 -48.36
CA PHE A 180 18.91 1.01 -47.99
C PHE A 180 17.62 0.63 -48.76
N PRO A 181 17.06 -0.57 -48.53
CA PRO A 181 15.82 -1.01 -49.16
C PRO A 181 14.66 -0.01 -48.97
N GLN A 182 13.74 0.11 -49.93
CA GLN A 182 12.64 1.08 -49.84
C GLN A 182 11.67 0.81 -48.67
N ASP A 183 11.59 -0.43 -48.23
CA ASP A 183 10.71 -0.91 -47.15
C ASP A 183 11.33 -0.75 -45.74
N CYS A 184 12.60 -0.34 -45.64
CA CYS A 184 13.26 -0.13 -44.35
C CYS A 184 12.91 1.24 -43.74
N TRP A 185 13.05 1.35 -42.42
CA TRP A 185 12.72 2.58 -41.69
C TRP A 185 13.55 3.79 -42.14
N VAL A 186 14.83 3.59 -42.49
CA VAL A 186 15.74 4.66 -42.94
C VAL A 186 15.22 5.32 -44.22
N SER A 187 14.77 4.50 -45.18
CA SER A 187 14.22 4.98 -46.46
C SER A 187 12.85 5.63 -46.28
N LYS A 188 11.98 5.05 -45.44
CA LYS A 188 10.63 5.59 -45.18
C LYS A 188 10.63 6.95 -44.50
N ILE A 189 11.63 7.21 -43.66
CA ILE A 189 11.80 8.49 -42.95
C ILE A 189 12.69 9.45 -43.76
N ASN A 190 13.11 9.09 -44.98
CA ASN A 190 13.98 9.87 -45.86
C ASN A 190 15.36 10.22 -45.23
N MET A 191 15.94 9.29 -44.47
CA MET A 191 17.18 9.49 -43.73
C MET A 191 18.46 9.07 -44.49
N VAL A 192 18.32 8.52 -45.72
CA VAL A 192 19.45 8.02 -46.53
C VAL A 192 20.47 9.13 -46.85
N ASN A 193 19.99 10.33 -47.18
CA ASN A 193 20.83 11.49 -47.55
C ASN A 193 20.92 12.56 -46.44
N ALA A 194 20.44 12.24 -45.23
CA ALA A 194 20.46 13.17 -44.10
C ALA A 194 21.88 13.33 -43.53
N THR A 195 22.10 14.37 -42.72
CA THR A 195 23.39 14.56 -42.06
C THR A 195 23.65 13.43 -41.04
N TRP A 196 24.92 13.12 -40.76
CA TRP A 196 25.26 12.07 -39.80
C TRP A 196 24.67 12.36 -38.40
N GLU A 197 24.52 13.63 -38.02
CA GLU A 197 23.91 14.06 -36.76
C GLU A 197 22.44 13.66 -36.67
N GLU A 198 21.69 13.88 -37.74
CA GLU A 198 20.28 13.50 -37.85
C GLU A 198 20.11 11.97 -37.87
N GLN A 199 20.93 11.29 -38.68
CA GLN A 199 20.92 9.83 -38.78
C GLN A 199 21.19 9.18 -37.42
N TYR A 200 22.24 9.64 -36.71
CA TYR A 200 22.59 9.12 -35.38
C TYR A 200 21.50 9.41 -34.35
N SER A 201 20.96 10.64 -34.33
CA SER A 201 19.95 11.05 -33.36
C SER A 201 18.66 10.23 -33.51
N TYR A 202 18.19 10.02 -34.73
CA TYR A 202 17.01 9.18 -34.99
C TYR A 202 17.26 7.71 -34.67
N ALA A 203 18.43 7.17 -35.02
CA ALA A 203 18.79 5.80 -34.71
C ALA A 203 18.88 5.55 -33.19
N LEU A 204 19.45 6.49 -32.43
CA LEU A 204 19.51 6.43 -30.97
C LEU A 204 18.11 6.57 -30.34
N PHE A 205 17.27 7.45 -30.88
CA PHE A 205 15.87 7.59 -30.44
C PHE A 205 15.06 6.31 -30.63
N MET A 206 15.21 5.65 -31.79
CA MET A 206 14.58 4.37 -32.08
C MET A 206 15.07 3.27 -31.13
N ALA A 207 16.38 3.16 -30.91
CA ALA A 207 16.95 2.23 -29.94
C ALA A 207 16.45 2.45 -28.51
N MET A 208 16.43 3.71 -28.03
CA MET A 208 15.88 4.03 -26.70
C MET A 208 14.40 3.63 -26.59
N SER A 209 13.61 3.89 -27.63
CA SER A 209 12.17 3.58 -27.65
C SER A 209 11.90 2.07 -27.61
N HIS A 210 12.69 1.29 -28.34
CA HIS A 210 12.64 -0.18 -28.32
C HIS A 210 13.11 -0.72 -26.98
N MET A 211 14.23 -0.22 -26.45
CA MET A 211 14.80 -0.71 -25.19
C MET A 211 13.90 -0.41 -23.98
N LEU A 212 13.24 0.74 -23.96
CA LEU A 212 12.28 1.10 -22.91
C LEU A 212 10.87 0.52 -23.14
N CYS A 213 10.67 -0.23 -24.23
CA CYS A 213 9.38 -0.79 -24.62
C CYS A 213 8.24 0.24 -24.73
N ILE A 214 8.57 1.50 -25.08
CA ILE A 214 7.59 2.60 -25.20
C ILE A 214 6.84 2.51 -26.54
N GLY A 215 7.46 1.95 -27.58
CA GLY A 215 6.84 1.73 -28.89
C GLY A 215 7.86 1.66 -30.03
N TYR A 216 7.35 1.46 -31.25
CA TYR A 216 8.14 1.25 -32.48
C TYR A 216 8.39 2.53 -33.30
N GLY A 217 8.17 3.71 -32.71
CA GLY A 217 8.11 4.96 -33.44
C GLY A 217 6.80 5.14 -34.22
N ALA A 218 6.80 6.04 -35.21
CA ALA A 218 5.60 6.38 -35.98
C ALA A 218 5.13 5.27 -36.94
N GLN A 219 6.00 4.31 -37.27
CA GLN A 219 5.74 3.24 -38.23
C GLN A 219 6.35 1.93 -37.75
N ALA A 220 5.59 0.83 -37.85
CA ALA A 220 6.05 -0.49 -37.45
C ALA A 220 7.04 -1.08 -38.49
N PRO A 221 8.00 -1.92 -38.07
CA PRO A 221 8.88 -2.61 -39.00
C PRO A 221 8.09 -3.60 -39.86
N GLU A 222 8.22 -3.49 -41.18
CA GLU A 222 7.53 -4.39 -42.14
C GLU A 222 8.46 -5.52 -42.62
N ARG A 223 9.75 -5.19 -42.79
CA ARG A 223 10.75 -6.13 -43.29
C ARG A 223 11.17 -7.09 -42.19
N MET A 224 11.31 -8.37 -42.53
CA MET A 224 11.69 -9.41 -41.56
C MET A 224 12.99 -9.11 -40.83
N THR A 225 13.99 -8.51 -41.49
CA THR A 225 15.26 -8.15 -40.85
C THR A 225 15.08 -7.07 -39.79
N ASP A 226 14.21 -6.09 -40.04
CA ASP A 226 13.94 -4.98 -39.13
C ASP A 226 13.07 -5.46 -37.96
N VAL A 227 12.14 -6.40 -38.22
CA VAL A 227 11.33 -7.06 -37.19
C VAL A 227 12.22 -7.84 -36.23
N TRP A 228 13.11 -8.71 -36.73
CA TRP A 228 14.01 -9.49 -35.87
C TRP A 228 14.97 -8.60 -35.07
N LEU A 229 15.50 -7.55 -35.69
CA LEU A 229 16.39 -6.60 -35.03
C LEU A 229 15.68 -5.84 -33.90
N THR A 230 14.48 -5.34 -34.19
CA THR A 230 13.62 -4.67 -33.20
C THR A 230 13.25 -5.60 -32.05
N MET A 231 12.88 -6.85 -32.36
CA MET A 231 12.48 -7.84 -31.35
C MET A 231 13.66 -8.19 -30.43
N MET A 232 14.88 -8.31 -30.98
CA MET A 232 16.09 -8.50 -30.18
C MET A 232 16.38 -7.30 -29.28
N SER A 233 16.29 -6.08 -29.82
CA SER A 233 16.45 -4.83 -29.06
C SER A 233 15.50 -4.75 -27.88
N MET A 234 14.21 -5.08 -28.08
CA MET A 234 13.21 -5.10 -27.01
C MET A 234 13.51 -6.13 -25.92
N ILE A 235 13.96 -7.34 -26.28
CA ILE A 235 14.30 -8.39 -25.30
C ILE A 235 15.48 -7.96 -24.43
N VAL A 236 16.53 -7.41 -25.05
CA VAL A 236 17.70 -6.89 -24.33
C VAL A 236 17.30 -5.72 -23.43
N GLY A 237 16.50 -4.79 -23.95
CA GLY A 237 15.99 -3.64 -23.20
C GLY A 237 15.14 -4.01 -21.99
N ALA A 238 14.16 -4.91 -22.18
CA ALA A 238 13.30 -5.39 -21.11
C ALA A 238 14.11 -6.05 -19.97
N THR A 239 15.14 -6.83 -20.33
CA THR A 239 16.03 -7.47 -19.37
C THR A 239 16.85 -6.42 -18.59
N CYS A 240 17.45 -5.46 -19.28
CA CYS A 240 18.20 -4.36 -18.65
C CYS A 240 17.33 -3.50 -17.72
N TYR A 241 16.11 -3.18 -18.15
CA TYR A 241 15.15 -2.41 -17.36
C TYR A 241 14.71 -3.16 -16.09
N ALA A 242 14.45 -4.46 -16.19
CA ALA A 242 14.12 -5.30 -15.04
C ALA A 242 15.27 -5.34 -14.01
N MET A 243 16.51 -5.49 -14.47
CA MET A 243 17.69 -5.44 -13.58
C MET A 243 17.82 -4.08 -12.89
N PHE A 244 17.59 -2.98 -13.62
CA PHE A 244 17.63 -1.63 -13.06
C PHE A 244 16.60 -1.43 -11.96
N LEU A 245 15.34 -1.83 -12.21
CA LEU A 245 14.28 -1.73 -11.22
C LEU A 245 14.57 -2.57 -9.97
N GLY A 246 15.15 -3.77 -10.14
CA GLY A 246 15.58 -4.63 -9.04
C GLY A 246 16.65 -3.99 -8.15
N HIS A 247 17.71 -3.44 -8.76
CA HIS A 247 18.77 -2.76 -8.01
C HIS A 247 18.30 -1.47 -7.34
N ALA A 248 17.45 -0.67 -8.00
CA ALA A 248 16.87 0.53 -7.42
C ALA A 248 15.99 0.19 -6.19
N THR A 249 15.18 -0.88 -6.28
CA THR A 249 14.35 -1.34 -5.17
C THR A 249 15.20 -1.79 -3.99
N ASN A 250 16.29 -2.54 -4.24
CA ASN A 250 17.21 -2.99 -3.20
C ASN A 250 17.90 -1.81 -2.48
N LEU A 251 18.31 -0.77 -3.22
CA LEU A 251 18.87 0.44 -2.62
C LEU A 251 17.87 1.12 -1.68
N VAL A 252 16.62 1.28 -2.13
CA VAL A 252 15.54 1.87 -1.31
C VAL A 252 15.32 1.04 -0.05
N GLN A 253 15.37 -0.29 -0.14
CA GLN A 253 15.24 -1.17 1.01
C GLN A 253 16.45 -1.10 1.97
N SER A 254 17.67 -0.88 1.47
CA SER A 254 18.87 -0.81 2.29
C SER A 254 19.06 0.54 3.01
N LEU A 255 18.45 1.63 2.51
CA LEU A 255 18.62 2.97 3.06
C LEU A 255 18.12 3.13 4.51
N ASP A 256 17.15 2.33 4.96
CA ASP A 256 16.67 2.36 6.34
C ASP A 256 16.22 1.00 6.89
N ALA A 257 17.15 0.04 6.91
CA ALA A 257 16.89 -1.31 7.40
C ALA A 257 16.45 -1.32 8.88
N SER A 258 17.04 -0.45 9.71
CA SER A 258 16.76 -0.38 11.16
C SER A 258 15.36 0.13 11.49
N HIS A 259 14.84 1.10 10.72
CA HIS A 259 13.47 1.59 10.89
C HIS A 259 12.45 0.56 10.39
N ARG A 260 12.75 -0.11 9.28
CA ARG A 260 11.91 -1.18 8.75
C ARG A 260 11.76 -2.34 9.74
N GLN A 261 12.86 -2.80 10.34
CA GLN A 261 12.82 -3.86 11.36
C GLN A 261 11.94 -3.47 12.56
N TYR A 262 12.03 -2.22 13.03
CA TYR A 262 11.15 -1.71 14.07
C TYR A 262 9.67 -1.77 13.67
N GLN A 263 9.33 -1.29 12.47
CA GLN A 263 7.95 -1.28 11.97
C GLN A 263 7.38 -2.70 11.82
N GLU A 264 8.16 -3.63 11.25
CA GLU A 264 7.76 -5.02 11.10
C GLU A 264 7.52 -5.69 12.47
N LYS A 265 8.42 -5.47 13.44
CA LYS A 265 8.26 -6.03 14.79
C LYS A 265 7.06 -5.44 15.51
N TYR A 266 6.87 -4.12 15.44
CA TYR A 266 5.76 -3.45 16.11
C TYR A 266 4.40 -3.87 15.52
N LYS A 267 4.32 -4.07 14.20
CA LYS A 267 3.11 -4.61 13.55
C LYS A 267 2.72 -5.99 14.08
N GLN A 268 3.70 -6.87 14.37
CA GLN A 268 3.43 -8.16 15.01
C GLN A 268 2.86 -7.99 16.42
N VAL A 269 3.39 -7.02 17.19
CA VAL A 269 2.89 -6.68 18.52
C VAL A 269 1.43 -6.19 18.43
N GLU A 270 1.10 -5.31 17.49
CA GLU A 270 -0.28 -4.85 17.28
C GLU A 270 -1.23 -5.99 16.93
N GLN A 271 -0.82 -6.91 16.05
CA GLN A 271 -1.60 -8.11 15.72
C GLN A 271 -1.84 -8.98 16.95
N TYR A 272 -0.82 -9.19 17.79
CA TYR A 272 -0.94 -9.92 19.05
C TYR A 272 -1.92 -9.25 20.02
N MET A 273 -1.82 -7.93 20.19
CA MET A 273 -2.73 -7.15 21.03
C MET A 273 -4.18 -7.20 20.53
N SER A 274 -4.36 -7.24 19.21
CA SER A 274 -5.65 -7.36 18.54
C SER A 274 -6.27 -8.74 18.77
N PHE A 275 -5.49 -9.80 18.52
CA PHE A 275 -5.90 -11.20 18.66
C PHE A 275 -6.35 -11.53 20.09
N HIS A 276 -5.59 -11.10 21.10
CA HIS A 276 -5.93 -11.30 22.51
C HIS A 276 -6.91 -10.27 23.07
N LYS A 277 -7.41 -9.33 22.25
CA LYS A 277 -8.39 -8.30 22.64
C LYS A 277 -7.96 -7.53 23.89
N LEU A 278 -6.69 -7.13 23.97
CA LEU A 278 -6.18 -6.37 25.10
C LEU A 278 -6.94 -5.04 25.27
N PRO A 279 -7.20 -4.58 26.51
CA PRO A 279 -7.85 -3.29 26.77
C PRO A 279 -7.08 -2.12 26.15
N ALA A 280 -7.80 -1.08 25.70
CA ALA A 280 -7.22 0.07 25.01
C ALA A 280 -6.11 0.77 25.83
N GLU A 281 -6.29 0.88 27.14
CA GLU A 281 -5.30 1.47 28.05
C GLU A 281 -3.99 0.66 28.07
N LEU A 282 -4.09 -0.67 28.09
CA LEU A 282 -2.91 -1.54 28.04
C LEU A 282 -2.22 -1.47 26.67
N ARG A 283 -2.99 -1.35 25.59
CA ARG A 283 -2.44 -1.18 24.23
C ARG A 283 -1.65 0.11 24.08
N GLN A 284 -2.18 1.21 24.59
CA GLN A 284 -1.47 2.50 24.58
C GLN A 284 -0.17 2.42 25.38
N ARG A 285 -0.21 1.82 26.58
CA ARG A 285 1.00 1.61 27.39
C ARG A 285 2.05 0.75 26.69
N ILE A 286 1.63 -0.29 25.95
CA ILE A 286 2.56 -1.10 25.15
C ILE A 286 3.15 -0.26 24.00
N HIS A 287 2.36 0.57 23.33
CA HIS A 287 2.85 1.49 22.30
C HIS A 287 3.92 2.44 22.84
N ASP A 288 3.59 3.17 23.91
CA ASP A 288 4.48 4.14 24.55
C ASP A 288 5.79 3.46 25.02
N TYR A 289 5.70 2.22 25.51
CA TYR A 289 6.89 1.42 25.88
C TYR A 289 7.80 1.16 24.67
N TYR A 290 7.27 0.68 23.55
CA TYR A 290 8.06 0.39 22.35
C TYR A 290 8.66 1.66 21.73
N GLU A 291 7.90 2.75 21.71
CA GLU A 291 8.36 4.05 21.21
C GLU A 291 9.53 4.59 22.06
N HIS A 292 9.40 4.58 23.40
CA HIS A 292 10.47 5.05 24.28
C HIS A 292 11.70 4.13 24.34
N ARG A 293 11.52 2.82 24.14
CA ARG A 293 12.58 1.81 24.16
C ARG A 293 13.44 1.82 22.90
N PHE A 294 12.84 2.04 21.73
CA PHE A 294 13.52 1.91 20.44
C PHE A 294 13.64 3.23 19.66
N GLN A 295 12.88 4.28 20.00
CA GLN A 295 12.96 5.58 19.32
C GLN A 295 12.86 5.49 17.78
N GLY A 296 12.10 4.51 17.27
CA GLY A 296 11.95 4.26 15.85
C GLY A 296 13.10 3.49 15.17
N LYS A 297 14.13 3.05 15.90
CA LYS A 297 15.21 2.19 15.40
C LYS A 297 15.42 0.99 16.29
N MET A 298 15.35 -0.21 15.73
CA MET A 298 15.54 -1.44 16.48
C MET A 298 16.88 -2.09 16.12
N PHE A 299 17.67 -2.42 17.13
CA PHE A 299 18.90 -3.22 17.02
C PHE A 299 18.74 -4.45 17.91
N ASP A 300 19.12 -5.63 17.40
CA ASP A 300 19.16 -6.85 18.19
C ASP A 300 20.52 -6.97 18.91
N GLU A 301 20.66 -6.23 20.01
CA GLU A 301 21.92 -6.15 20.76
C GLU A 301 22.43 -7.52 21.24
N ASP A 302 21.53 -8.45 21.60
CA ASP A 302 21.91 -9.79 22.06
C ASP A 302 22.54 -10.61 20.93
N SER A 303 21.99 -10.51 19.71
CA SER A 303 22.59 -11.15 18.52
C SER A 303 23.90 -10.48 18.13
N ILE A 304 23.92 -9.15 18.02
CA ILE A 304 25.09 -8.38 17.57
C ILE A 304 26.28 -8.57 18.51
N LEU A 305 26.06 -8.41 19.82
CA LEU A 305 27.12 -8.59 20.82
C LEU A 305 27.42 -10.06 21.12
N GLY A 306 26.59 -11.00 20.64
CA GLY A 306 26.81 -12.44 20.73
C GLY A 306 27.79 -12.97 19.68
N GLU A 307 27.89 -12.29 18.54
CA GLU A 307 28.78 -12.64 17.42
C GLU A 307 30.23 -12.13 17.61
N LEU A 308 30.43 -11.16 18.51
CA LEU A 308 31.75 -10.60 18.82
C LEU A 308 32.51 -11.45 19.82
N ASN A 309 33.85 -11.43 19.73
CA ASN A 309 34.70 -12.02 20.77
C ASN A 309 34.61 -11.22 22.08
N ASP A 310 34.91 -11.89 23.20
CA ASP A 310 34.75 -11.29 24.53
C ASP A 310 35.47 -9.94 24.70
N PRO A 311 36.73 -9.73 24.22
CA PRO A 311 37.40 -8.43 24.35
C PRO A 311 36.68 -7.27 23.66
N LEU A 312 36.19 -7.45 22.41
CA LEU A 312 35.49 -6.38 21.68
C LEU A 312 34.12 -6.10 22.30
N LYS A 313 33.44 -7.15 22.77
CA LYS A 313 32.18 -7.02 23.49
C LYS A 313 32.36 -6.21 24.77
N GLU A 314 33.40 -6.50 25.56
CA GLU A 314 33.75 -5.78 26.77
C GLU A 314 34.03 -4.30 26.48
N GLU A 315 34.78 -3.99 25.42
CA GLU A 315 35.11 -2.63 25.01
C GLU A 315 33.87 -1.82 24.59
N ILE A 316 33.00 -2.39 23.75
CA ILE A 316 31.74 -1.74 23.31
C ILE A 316 30.81 -1.50 24.49
N VAL A 317 30.63 -2.50 25.35
CA VAL A 317 29.75 -2.39 26.52
C VAL A 317 30.29 -1.36 27.52
N SER A 318 31.61 -1.36 27.75
CA SER A 318 32.28 -0.36 28.60
C SER A 318 32.10 1.06 28.05
N TYR A 319 32.24 1.24 26.74
CA TYR A 319 32.01 2.53 26.08
C TYR A 319 30.56 3.01 26.21
N ASN A 320 29.58 2.13 25.95
CA ASN A 320 28.16 2.45 26.05
C ASN A 320 27.73 2.77 27.49
N CYS A 321 28.36 2.14 28.48
CA CYS A 321 28.04 2.32 29.90
C CYS A 321 28.97 3.32 30.60
N ARG A 322 29.89 4.01 29.90
CA ARG A 322 30.92 4.87 30.52
C ARG A 322 30.35 5.94 31.45
N GLU A 323 29.22 6.54 31.09
CA GLU A 323 28.56 7.57 31.90
C GLU A 323 27.94 6.97 33.16
N LEU A 324 27.40 5.76 33.08
CA LEU A 324 26.90 5.03 34.24
C LEU A 324 28.04 4.69 35.21
N VAL A 325 29.17 4.22 34.68
CA VAL A 325 30.36 3.87 35.47
C VAL A 325 30.95 5.11 36.15
N ALA A 326 31.06 6.23 35.42
CA ALA A 326 31.62 7.48 35.95
C ALA A 326 30.74 8.10 37.05
N ASN A 327 29.42 8.01 36.92
CA ASN A 327 28.49 8.66 37.83
C ASN A 327 28.10 7.81 39.05
N MET A 328 28.44 6.51 39.05
CA MET A 328 27.99 5.61 40.11
C MET A 328 29.09 5.29 41.15
N PRO A 329 28.89 5.65 42.44
CA PRO A 329 29.87 5.42 43.50
C PRO A 329 30.27 3.95 43.70
N LEU A 330 29.39 3.01 43.35
CA LEU A 330 29.62 1.57 43.47
C LEU A 330 30.77 1.08 42.57
N PHE A 331 30.96 1.69 41.40
CA PHE A 331 31.97 1.29 40.42
C PHE A 331 33.30 2.05 40.58
N GLY A 332 33.30 3.18 41.28
CA GLY A 332 34.51 4.01 41.48
C GLY A 332 35.64 3.34 42.28
N ASN A 333 35.32 2.34 43.12
CA ASN A 333 36.29 1.58 43.92
C ASN A 333 36.33 0.08 43.58
N GLY A 334 35.66 -0.35 42.49
CA GLY A 334 35.57 -1.75 42.09
C GLY A 334 36.80 -2.21 41.30
N ASP A 335 37.13 -3.50 41.40
CA ASP A 335 38.13 -4.12 40.52
C ASP A 335 37.72 -3.95 39.05
N PRO A 336 38.57 -3.38 38.16
CA PRO A 336 38.21 -3.12 36.77
C PRO A 336 37.71 -4.36 36.01
N HIS A 337 38.28 -5.53 36.30
CA HIS A 337 37.86 -6.79 35.67
C HIS A 337 36.44 -7.18 36.11
N PHE A 338 36.14 -7.07 37.41
CA PHE A 338 34.80 -7.29 37.93
C PHE A 338 33.76 -6.31 37.35
N VAL A 339 34.11 -5.02 37.21
CA VAL A 339 33.22 -4.01 36.63
C VAL A 339 32.89 -4.38 35.19
N THR A 340 33.89 -4.69 34.36
CA THR A 340 33.69 -5.09 32.97
C THR A 340 32.78 -6.31 32.84
N VAL A 341 33.04 -7.38 33.63
CA VAL A 341 32.20 -8.59 33.63
C VAL A 341 30.76 -8.27 34.03
N LEU A 342 30.55 -7.40 35.01
CA LEU A 342 29.21 -6.99 35.44
C LEU A 342 28.48 -6.18 34.35
N LEU A 343 29.18 -5.27 33.68
CA LEU A 343 28.61 -4.45 32.61
C LEU A 343 28.09 -5.33 31.46
N THR A 344 28.79 -6.42 31.10
CA THR A 344 28.33 -7.36 30.06
C THR A 344 27.05 -8.13 30.42
N LYS A 345 26.61 -8.08 31.68
CA LYS A 345 25.37 -8.71 32.17
C LYS A 345 24.22 -7.72 32.38
N LEU A 346 24.46 -6.42 32.20
CA LEU A 346 23.43 -5.40 32.27
C LEU A 346 22.52 -5.47 31.04
N ARG A 347 21.21 -5.37 31.27
CA ARG A 347 20.18 -5.31 30.24
C ARG A 347 19.40 -4.01 30.36
N PHE A 348 19.20 -3.35 29.24
CA PHE A 348 18.46 -2.09 29.20
C PHE A 348 16.94 -2.32 29.28
N GLU A 349 16.32 -1.79 30.34
CA GLU A 349 14.89 -1.85 30.61
C GLU A 349 14.32 -0.42 30.75
N VAL A 350 13.17 -0.16 30.12
CA VAL A 350 12.47 1.12 30.22
C VAL A 350 11.20 0.92 31.04
N PHE A 351 10.97 1.81 32.00
CA PHE A 351 9.75 1.85 32.81
C PHE A 351 9.01 3.15 32.56
N LEU A 352 7.69 3.04 32.33
CA LEU A 352 6.80 4.16 32.10
C LEU A 352 6.35 4.80 33.42
N PRO A 353 5.86 6.05 33.40
CA PRO A 353 5.25 6.67 34.57
C PRO A 353 4.10 5.81 35.14
N GLY A 354 4.11 5.59 36.45
CA GLY A 354 3.13 4.75 37.15
C GLY A 354 3.47 3.26 37.20
N ASP A 355 4.54 2.81 36.54
CA ASP A 355 4.99 1.43 36.65
C ASP A 355 5.52 1.13 38.06
N VAL A 356 5.14 -0.03 38.59
CA VAL A 356 5.62 -0.55 39.87
C VAL A 356 6.75 -1.52 39.60
N ILE A 357 7.99 -1.10 39.88
CA ILE A 357 9.21 -1.86 39.56
C ILE A 357 9.42 -2.99 40.58
N ILE A 358 9.26 -2.70 41.87
CA ILE A 358 9.35 -3.69 42.97
C ILE A 358 8.19 -3.45 43.94
N ARG A 359 7.52 -4.53 44.36
CA ARG A 359 6.45 -4.50 45.38
C ARG A 359 7.00 -4.93 46.74
N GLU A 360 6.60 -4.23 47.80
CA GLU A 360 6.92 -4.60 49.18
C GLU A 360 6.48 -6.05 49.48
N GLY A 361 7.38 -6.85 50.08
CA GLY A 361 7.13 -8.27 50.40
C GLY A 361 7.44 -9.26 49.27
N THR A 362 7.84 -8.78 48.09
CA THR A 362 8.36 -9.65 47.01
C THR A 362 9.86 -9.83 47.12
N LEU A 363 10.36 -11.03 46.80
CA LEU A 363 11.79 -11.34 46.84
C LEU A 363 12.48 -10.66 45.65
N GLY A 364 13.37 -9.71 45.92
CA GLY A 364 14.11 -8.98 44.89
C GLY A 364 15.07 -9.91 44.14
N ARG A 365 14.90 -10.05 42.82
CA ARG A 365 15.72 -10.93 41.95
C ARG A 365 16.62 -10.17 40.96
N LYS A 366 16.62 -8.84 41.00
CA LYS A 366 17.39 -8.00 40.08
C LYS A 366 17.93 -6.79 40.82
N MET A 367 19.08 -6.31 40.36
CA MET A 367 19.64 -5.00 40.73
C MET A 367 19.43 -4.05 39.57
N TYR A 368 18.95 -2.84 39.87
CA TYR A 368 18.61 -1.80 38.91
C TYR A 368 19.51 -0.58 39.11
N PHE A 369 19.95 -0.02 37.98
CA PHE A 369 20.84 1.11 37.87
C PHE A 369 20.11 2.19 37.09
N ILE A 370 19.87 3.36 37.70
CA ILE A 370 19.12 4.45 37.05
C ILE A 370 20.11 5.24 36.18
N GLN A 371 19.97 5.08 34.86
CA GLN A 371 20.77 5.84 33.91
C GLN A 371 20.18 7.24 33.72
N HIS A 372 18.87 7.31 33.45
CA HIS A 372 18.12 8.57 33.34
C HIS A 372 16.69 8.42 33.86
N GLY A 373 16.23 9.38 34.66
CA GLY A 373 14.87 9.44 35.19
C GLY A 373 14.80 9.47 36.71
N CYS A 374 13.59 9.31 37.24
CA CYS A 374 13.36 9.34 38.68
C CYS A 374 12.44 8.19 39.11
N VAL A 375 12.85 7.49 40.15
CA VAL A 375 12.06 6.43 40.79
C VAL A 375 11.75 6.86 42.23
N THR A 376 10.49 6.77 42.64
CA THR A 376 10.06 7.09 44.00
C THR A 376 9.89 5.83 44.82
N VAL A 377 10.56 5.79 45.97
CA VAL A 377 10.45 4.76 46.98
C VAL A 377 9.31 5.13 47.93
N ILE A 378 8.26 4.30 47.97
CA ILE A 378 7.09 4.47 48.83
C ILE A 378 7.12 3.41 49.93
N THR A 379 7.29 3.86 51.17
CA THR A 379 7.26 3.00 52.38
C THR A 379 5.92 3.13 53.12
N ARG A 380 5.53 2.11 53.91
CA ARG A 380 4.26 2.12 54.69
C ARG A 380 4.08 3.35 55.59
N ASN A 381 5.17 4.00 55.99
CA ASN A 381 5.17 5.19 56.85
C ASN A 381 5.10 6.53 56.09
N LYS A 382 4.63 6.55 54.82
CA LYS A 382 4.46 7.75 53.97
C LYS A 382 5.72 8.61 53.77
N LYS A 383 6.93 8.08 54.01
CA LYS A 383 8.17 8.76 53.60
C LYS A 383 8.45 8.41 52.13
N GLU A 384 8.28 9.40 51.26
CA GLU A 384 8.66 9.33 49.85
C GLU A 384 10.14 9.71 49.69
N LYS A 385 10.97 8.77 49.22
CA LYS A 385 12.36 9.06 48.84
C LYS A 385 12.49 8.96 47.33
N LYS A 386 12.93 10.03 46.68
CA LYS A 386 13.20 10.05 45.23
C LYS A 386 14.64 9.60 44.97
N LEU A 387 14.79 8.63 44.08
CA LEU A 387 16.06 8.21 43.48
C LEU A 387 16.14 8.81 42.08
N THR A 388 17.28 9.33 41.70
CA THR A 388 17.53 10.00 40.42
C THR A 388 18.70 9.34 39.70
N ASP A 389 19.07 9.84 38.52
CA ASP A 389 20.24 9.47 37.74
C ASP A 389 21.47 9.18 38.63
N GLY A 390 22.14 8.05 38.41
CA GLY A 390 23.30 7.60 39.19
C GLY A 390 22.97 6.83 40.48
N CYS A 391 21.70 6.72 40.87
CA CYS A 391 21.26 5.87 41.99
C CYS A 391 21.03 4.41 41.56
N TYR A 392 21.10 3.47 42.50
CA TYR A 392 20.83 2.04 42.28
C TYR A 392 19.89 1.47 43.36
N PHE A 393 19.17 0.39 43.05
CA PHE A 393 18.25 -0.31 43.96
C PHE A 393 18.00 -1.78 43.56
N GLY A 394 17.60 -2.64 44.50
CA GLY A 394 17.40 -4.08 44.25
C GLY A 394 18.65 -4.92 44.52
N ALA A 395 18.47 -6.09 45.13
CA ALA A 395 19.45 -6.91 45.88
C ALA A 395 19.68 -6.44 47.34
N GLU A 396 19.81 -7.42 48.25
CA GLU A 396 19.89 -7.23 49.71
C GLU A 396 20.96 -6.19 50.10
N ILE A 397 20.53 -5.12 50.78
CA ILE A 397 21.43 -4.13 51.37
C ILE A 397 22.19 -4.79 52.53
N ARG A 398 23.44 -5.18 52.29
CA ARG A 398 24.42 -5.40 53.36
C ARG A 398 25.56 -4.38 53.18
N GLY A 399 25.51 -3.32 53.99
CA GLY A 399 26.67 -2.49 54.31
C GLY A 399 26.58 -1.01 53.95
N ALA A 400 26.62 -0.21 55.03
CA ALA A 400 26.89 1.22 55.13
C ALA A 400 25.72 2.21 54.90
N TYR A 401 25.30 2.76 56.04
CA TYR A 401 24.35 3.85 56.28
C TYR A 401 22.85 3.48 56.35
N THR A 402 22.31 3.68 57.56
CA THR A 402 20.93 3.55 58.06
C THR A 402 20.45 2.15 58.51
N LYS A 403 20.37 1.99 59.84
CA LYS A 403 19.60 0.96 60.56
C LYS A 403 18.10 1.23 60.32
N GLU A 404 17.50 0.61 59.32
CA GLU A 404 16.05 0.34 59.27
C GLU A 404 15.78 -0.66 58.13
N ARG A 405 15.21 -1.82 58.45
CA ARG A 405 14.76 -2.80 57.44
C ARG A 405 13.55 -2.19 56.71
N MET A 406 13.66 -1.83 55.43
CA MET A 406 12.50 -1.44 54.63
C MET A 406 12.58 -1.99 53.21
N LEU A 407 11.74 -2.98 52.92
CA LEU A 407 11.24 -3.24 51.57
C LEU A 407 10.18 -2.17 51.28
N ALA A 408 10.29 -1.48 50.16
CA ALA A 408 9.40 -0.38 49.80
C ALA A 408 8.84 -0.60 48.38
N CYS A 409 7.62 -0.14 48.12
CA CYS A 409 7.06 -0.12 46.77
C CYS A 409 7.74 0.99 45.97
N LEU A 410 8.47 0.65 44.92
CA LEU A 410 9.07 1.65 44.03
C LEU A 410 8.12 1.95 42.87
N GLY A 411 7.60 3.17 42.82
CA GLY A 411 6.78 3.70 41.74
C GLY A 411 7.53 4.76 40.93
N CYS A 412 7.39 4.75 39.62
CA CYS A 412 8.07 5.69 38.73
C CYS A 412 7.21 6.95 38.51
N PRO A 413 7.49 8.13 39.13
CA PRO A 413 6.70 9.34 38.90
C PRO A 413 6.93 10.02 37.54
N GLY A 414 7.92 9.59 36.76
CA GLY A 414 8.24 10.08 35.41
C GLY A 414 8.88 8.98 34.55
N LEU A 415 9.21 9.25 33.28
CA LEU A 415 9.86 8.26 32.39
C LEU A 415 11.25 7.91 32.94
N SER A 416 11.57 6.62 33.16
CA SER A 416 12.90 6.20 33.63
C SER A 416 13.50 5.10 32.75
N ARG A 417 14.73 5.37 32.30
CA ARG A 417 15.65 4.41 31.64
C ARG A 417 16.53 3.78 32.70
N THR A 418 16.39 2.47 32.87
CA THR A 418 17.11 1.71 33.89
C THR A 418 17.86 0.54 33.27
N LEU A 419 19.07 0.28 33.74
CA LEU A 419 19.80 -0.93 33.41
C LEU A 419 19.54 -1.94 34.52
N SER A 420 19.16 -3.18 34.19
CA SER A 420 18.93 -4.24 35.17
C SER A 420 19.92 -5.38 34.98
N SER A 421 20.42 -5.94 36.08
CA SER A 421 21.18 -7.19 36.07
C SER A 421 20.37 -8.28 36.76
N GLY A 422 20.28 -9.46 36.15
CA GLY A 422 19.84 -10.68 36.86
C GLY A 422 20.89 -11.06 37.91
N VAL A 423 20.47 -11.49 39.11
CA VAL A 423 21.38 -11.78 40.25
C VAL A 423 22.66 -12.49 39.79
N LEU A 424 23.78 -11.78 39.87
CA LEU A 424 25.07 -12.44 39.98
C LEU A 424 25.12 -13.04 41.39
N HIS A 425 25.21 -14.36 41.51
CA HIS A 425 25.79 -14.95 42.70
C HIS A 425 27.23 -14.42 42.81
N LEU A 426 27.43 -13.39 43.62
CA LEU A 426 28.77 -13.01 44.06
C LEU A 426 29.37 -14.22 44.78
N PRO A 427 30.56 -14.71 44.39
CA PRO A 427 31.19 -15.85 45.05
C PRO A 427 31.41 -15.53 46.53
N ASN A 428 30.85 -16.38 47.40
CA ASN A 428 31.09 -16.36 48.84
C ASN A 428 32.54 -16.76 49.13
N THR A 429 33.44 -15.80 49.20
CA THR A 429 34.68 -15.94 49.97
C THR A 429 34.69 -14.85 51.03
N PHE A 430 34.11 -15.17 52.19
CA PHE A 430 34.30 -14.58 53.54
C PHE A 430 32.98 -14.62 54.33
N ALA A 431 32.47 -15.82 54.65
CA ALA A 431 31.65 -16.05 55.85
C ALA A 431 31.50 -17.56 56.09
N SER A 432 32.51 -18.16 56.70
CA SER A 432 32.40 -19.48 57.30
C SER A 432 31.50 -19.42 58.55
N ARG A 433 30.40 -20.19 58.57
CA ARG A 433 30.13 -21.27 59.55
C ARG A 433 28.64 -21.63 59.66
N ALA A 434 28.41 -22.94 59.54
CA ALA A 434 27.39 -23.78 60.17
C ALA A 434 26.00 -23.90 59.48
N PRO A 435 25.23 -24.99 59.73
CA PRO A 435 25.16 -26.12 58.81
C PRO A 435 23.73 -26.45 58.34
N THR A 436 23.69 -27.34 57.36
CA THR A 436 22.57 -28.05 56.72
C THR A 436 21.67 -28.81 57.69
N ILE A 437 20.32 -28.76 57.51
CA ILE A 437 19.40 -29.85 57.85
C ILE A 437 18.30 -29.97 56.77
N SER A 438 17.95 -31.23 56.51
CA SER A 438 17.22 -31.84 55.42
C SER A 438 15.69 -31.98 55.61
N THR A 439 15.00 -32.19 54.47
CA THR A 439 13.84 -33.09 54.23
C THR A 439 12.60 -33.06 55.12
N SER A 440 11.42 -32.91 54.51
CA SER A 440 10.37 -33.96 54.50
C SER A 440 9.16 -33.60 53.63
N ILE A 441 8.61 -34.66 53.02
CA ILE A 441 7.38 -34.72 52.22
C ILE A 441 6.18 -34.87 53.16
N SER A 442 5.04 -34.23 52.86
CA SER A 442 3.72 -34.80 53.18
C SER A 442 2.62 -34.27 52.25
N ARG A 443 1.67 -35.17 51.96
CA ARG A 443 0.56 -35.04 51.01
C ARG A 443 -0.66 -34.35 51.63
N GLY A 444 -1.42 -33.67 50.76
CA GLY A 444 -2.87 -33.87 50.63
C GLY A 444 -3.77 -32.79 51.25
N SER A 445 -4.55 -32.13 50.41
CA SER A 445 -5.97 -31.76 50.65
C SER A 445 -6.59 -31.20 49.36
N HIS A 446 -7.63 -31.87 48.89
CA HIS A 446 -8.50 -31.41 47.79
C HIS A 446 -9.26 -30.14 48.19
N VAL A 447 -9.30 -29.12 47.31
CA VAL A 447 -10.29 -28.03 47.33
C VAL A 447 -10.69 -27.68 45.90
N ALA A 448 -11.99 -27.46 45.74
CA ALA A 448 -12.78 -27.63 44.54
C ALA A 448 -12.59 -26.58 43.42
N LEU A 449 -12.79 -27.04 42.19
CA LEU A 449 -13.06 -26.23 41.01
C LEU A 449 -14.39 -25.49 41.20
N VAL A 450 -14.34 -24.18 41.41
CA VAL A 450 -15.52 -23.31 41.33
C VAL A 450 -15.78 -23.03 39.86
N ARG A 451 -16.70 -23.80 39.26
CA ARG A 451 -17.36 -23.43 38.01
C ARG A 451 -18.19 -22.17 38.28
N TYR A 452 -17.87 -21.09 37.58
CA TYR A 452 -18.80 -19.98 37.42
C TYR A 452 -19.94 -20.47 36.52
N ASN A 453 -21.07 -20.83 37.11
CA ASN A 453 -22.31 -21.04 36.38
C ASN A 453 -22.74 -19.68 35.83
N SER A 454 -22.54 -19.46 34.54
CA SER A 454 -23.26 -18.44 33.80
C SER A 454 -24.75 -18.77 33.90
N THR A 455 -25.47 -17.91 34.61
CA THR A 455 -26.93 -17.85 34.66
C THR A 455 -27.53 -17.98 33.26
N ALA A 456 -28.39 -18.98 33.12
CA ALA A 456 -29.44 -19.17 32.12
C ALA A 456 -29.39 -18.22 30.90
N GLN A 457 -28.83 -18.72 29.79
CA GLN A 457 -29.29 -18.26 28.48
C GLN A 457 -30.73 -18.74 28.32
N GLN A 458 -31.69 -17.83 28.50
CA GLN A 458 -32.98 -17.97 27.82
C GLN A 458 -32.67 -18.11 26.33
N GLU A 459 -33.00 -19.26 25.74
CA GLU A 459 -33.09 -19.41 24.30
C GLU A 459 -34.17 -18.45 23.80
N ASN A 460 -33.77 -17.22 23.48
CA ASN A 460 -34.60 -16.32 22.72
C ASN A 460 -34.82 -16.96 21.36
N VAL A 461 -36.07 -17.39 21.10
CA VAL A 461 -36.54 -17.86 19.80
C VAL A 461 -36.11 -16.82 18.75
N LYS A 462 -35.13 -17.17 17.92
CA LYS A 462 -34.60 -16.24 16.91
C LYS A 462 -35.69 -16.01 15.84
N LYS A 463 -35.99 -14.74 15.55
CA LYS A 463 -36.89 -14.36 14.46
C LYS A 463 -36.38 -14.95 13.13
N THR A 464 -37.24 -15.67 12.41
CA THR A 464 -36.90 -16.36 11.15
C THR A 464 -37.58 -15.79 9.91
N LYS A 465 -38.59 -14.92 10.08
CA LYS A 465 -39.27 -14.20 9.00
C LYS A 465 -39.08 -12.70 9.20
N PHE A 466 -38.77 -11.97 8.12
CA PHE A 466 -38.47 -10.54 8.14
C PHE A 466 -39.29 -9.82 7.07
N GLY A 467 -39.76 -8.61 7.38
CA GLY A 467 -40.80 -7.92 6.63
C GLY A 467 -42.21 -8.51 6.84
N PRO A 468 -43.28 -7.79 6.46
CA PRO A 468 -43.33 -6.36 6.14
C PRO A 468 -43.17 -5.47 7.39
N LEU A 469 -42.52 -4.33 7.24
CA LEU A 469 -42.42 -3.25 8.23
C LEU A 469 -43.73 -2.47 8.28
N ALA A 470 -44.25 -2.29 9.47
CA ALA A 470 -45.46 -1.49 9.69
C ALA A 470 -45.17 0.01 9.53
N ASP A 471 -46.17 0.79 9.10
CA ASP A 471 -45.98 2.20 8.78
C ASP A 471 -45.52 3.05 9.98
N GLN A 472 -45.96 2.70 11.19
CA GLN A 472 -45.51 3.37 12.42
C GLN A 472 -44.03 3.13 12.75
N ASP A 473 -43.43 2.08 12.20
CA ASP A 473 -42.04 1.70 12.42
C ASP A 473 -41.09 2.28 11.37
N ARG A 474 -41.62 2.88 10.30
CA ARG A 474 -40.84 3.64 9.31
C ARG A 474 -40.23 4.89 9.97
N ILE A 475 -38.91 5.04 9.86
CA ILE A 475 -38.17 6.18 10.40
C ILE A 475 -38.34 7.40 9.48
N PHE A 476 -38.32 7.19 8.17
CA PHE A 476 -38.39 8.26 7.16
C PHE A 476 -39.85 8.49 6.73
N THR A 477 -40.63 9.09 7.63
CA THR A 477 -42.09 9.22 7.48
C THR A 477 -42.53 10.14 6.34
N ASN A 478 -41.69 11.10 5.92
CA ASN A 478 -41.98 11.97 4.77
C ASN A 478 -41.14 11.63 3.54
N LEU A 479 -40.68 10.39 3.38
CA LEU A 479 -39.81 9.96 2.29
C LEU A 479 -40.30 10.34 0.87
N TYR A 480 -41.62 10.48 0.69
CA TYR A 480 -42.24 10.80 -0.60
C TYR A 480 -42.62 12.28 -0.78
N GLY A 481 -42.32 13.15 0.20
CA GLY A 481 -42.64 14.58 0.12
C GLY A 481 -44.13 14.90 0.15
N ARG A 482 -44.95 14.05 0.77
CA ARG A 482 -46.42 14.24 0.87
C ARG A 482 -46.81 15.27 1.93
N HIS A 483 -45.93 15.52 2.89
CA HIS A 483 -46.12 16.47 3.99
C HIS A 483 -45.08 17.60 3.92
N ASP A 484 -45.33 18.69 4.64
CA ASP A 484 -44.41 19.83 4.72
C ASP A 484 -43.05 19.42 5.28
N TRP A 485 -41.97 19.66 4.54
CA TRP A 485 -40.61 19.29 4.93
C TRP A 485 -39.94 20.32 5.86
N ARG A 486 -40.51 21.52 6.00
CA ARG A 486 -40.01 22.60 6.86
C ARG A 486 -40.19 22.29 8.36
N LEU A 487 -39.65 23.14 9.22
CA LEU A 487 -39.58 22.93 10.67
C LEU A 487 -40.93 22.59 11.30
N LYS A 488 -42.00 23.31 10.94
CA LYS A 488 -43.34 23.06 11.51
C LYS A 488 -43.84 21.65 11.19
N GLY A 489 -43.67 21.21 9.94
CA GLY A 489 -44.00 19.85 9.52
C GLY A 489 -43.11 18.82 10.21
N ALA A 490 -41.80 19.07 10.28
CA ALA A 490 -40.83 18.18 10.93
C ALA A 490 -41.17 17.94 12.42
N LEU A 491 -41.47 19.01 13.17
CA LEU A 491 -41.90 18.91 14.56
C LEU A 491 -43.16 18.04 14.74
N SER A 492 -44.13 18.17 13.83
CA SER A 492 -45.36 17.36 13.88
C SER A 492 -45.11 15.86 13.67
N ARG A 493 -44.01 15.49 13.01
CA ARG A 493 -43.58 14.09 12.80
C ARG A 493 -42.64 13.57 13.89
N GLY A 494 -42.31 14.40 14.88
CA GLY A 494 -41.45 14.04 16.00
C GLY A 494 -39.96 14.33 15.81
N ASP A 495 -39.57 15.06 14.76
CA ASP A 495 -38.21 15.61 14.67
C ASP A 495 -38.02 16.70 15.72
N TRP A 496 -36.81 16.82 16.24
CA TRP A 496 -36.45 17.72 17.35
C TRP A 496 -37.18 17.43 18.67
N TYR A 497 -37.92 16.32 18.76
CA TYR A 497 -38.59 15.93 20.00
C TYR A 497 -37.56 15.41 21.01
N LYS A 498 -37.52 16.05 22.18
CA LYS A 498 -36.64 15.70 23.31
C LYS A 498 -35.14 15.67 22.97
N THR A 499 -34.71 16.38 21.92
CA THR A 499 -33.29 16.44 21.53
C THR A 499 -32.43 16.98 22.67
N LYS A 500 -32.90 18.00 23.41
CA LYS A 500 -32.22 18.51 24.60
C LYS A 500 -31.96 17.41 25.64
N GLU A 501 -32.97 16.62 26.00
CA GLU A 501 -32.84 15.50 26.95
C GLU A 501 -31.82 14.46 26.44
N ILE A 502 -31.82 14.16 25.14
CA ILE A 502 -30.83 13.26 24.52
C ILE A 502 -29.41 13.80 24.67
N LEU A 503 -29.20 15.10 24.43
CA LEU A 503 -27.88 15.74 24.54
C LEU A 503 -27.37 15.80 25.98
N GLU A 504 -28.28 16.01 26.94
CA GLU A 504 -27.99 16.09 28.38
C GLU A 504 -27.63 14.72 28.97
N LYS A 505 -28.13 13.61 28.42
CA LYS A 505 -27.70 12.25 28.80
C LYS A 505 -26.22 11.97 28.51
N GLY A 506 -25.59 12.76 27.64
CA GLY A 506 -24.14 12.76 27.45
C GLY A 506 -23.64 11.78 26.38
N VAL A 507 -22.34 11.91 26.09
CA VAL A 507 -21.64 11.23 24.98
C VAL A 507 -21.71 9.71 25.10
N ASP A 508 -21.40 9.18 26.29
CA ASP A 508 -21.32 7.73 26.52
C ASP A 508 -22.67 7.05 26.40
N TRP A 509 -23.74 7.71 26.84
CA TRP A 509 -25.10 7.17 26.71
C TRP A 509 -25.52 7.07 25.24
N ILE A 510 -25.36 8.14 24.47
CA ILE A 510 -25.72 8.15 23.04
C ILE A 510 -24.90 7.08 22.29
N LEU A 511 -23.60 7.02 22.54
CA LEU A 511 -22.72 6.03 21.91
C LEU A 511 -23.13 4.59 22.26
N ASN A 512 -23.51 4.34 23.53
CA ASN A 512 -23.97 3.03 23.98
C ASN A 512 -25.30 2.64 23.31
N GLU A 513 -26.28 3.54 23.24
CA GLU A 513 -27.56 3.28 22.56
C GLU A 513 -27.34 2.92 21.07
N ILE A 514 -26.45 3.63 20.38
CA ILE A 514 -26.11 3.30 18.98
C ILE A 514 -25.39 1.96 18.87
N LYS A 515 -24.53 1.58 19.83
CA LYS A 515 -23.93 0.24 19.87
C LYS A 515 -24.98 -0.85 20.12
N VAL A 516 -25.89 -0.64 21.08
CA VAL A 516 -26.99 -1.56 21.40
C VAL A 516 -27.92 -1.75 20.19
N SER A 517 -28.15 -0.69 19.42
CA SER A 517 -28.98 -0.75 18.21
C SER A 517 -28.45 -1.70 17.13
N GLY A 518 -27.16 -2.04 17.15
CA GLY A 518 -26.53 -2.83 16.10
C GLY A 518 -26.46 -2.11 14.75
N LEU A 519 -26.66 -0.78 14.71
CA LEU A 519 -26.61 0.01 13.48
C LEU A 519 -25.27 -0.18 12.75
N ARG A 520 -25.35 -0.52 11.48
CA ARG A 520 -24.23 -0.62 10.53
C ARG A 520 -24.31 0.52 9.52
N GLY A 521 -23.17 1.04 9.09
CA GLY A 521 -23.08 2.15 8.14
C GLY A 521 -23.85 1.86 6.85
N ARG A 522 -24.75 2.77 6.49
CA ARG A 522 -25.71 2.64 5.36
C ARG A 522 -25.18 3.15 4.02
N GLY A 523 -23.88 3.50 3.95
CA GLY A 523 -23.22 4.02 2.76
C GLY A 523 -22.47 3.00 1.92
N GLY A 524 -22.57 1.69 2.19
CA GLY A 524 -21.85 0.67 1.42
C GLY A 524 -21.18 -0.40 2.29
N ALA A 525 -20.08 -0.02 2.94
CA ALA A 525 -19.19 -0.94 3.64
C ALA A 525 -19.80 -1.66 4.87
N GLY A 526 -20.93 -1.20 5.38
CA GLY A 526 -21.61 -1.87 6.50
C GLY A 526 -20.81 -1.91 7.81
N PHE A 527 -19.90 -0.95 8.05
CA PHE A 527 -19.11 -0.92 9.28
C PHE A 527 -19.98 -0.58 10.51
N PRO A 528 -19.83 -1.25 11.68
CA PRO A 528 -20.64 -0.94 12.86
C PRO A 528 -20.52 0.52 13.32
N THR A 529 -21.62 1.27 13.27
CA THR A 529 -21.62 2.74 13.43
C THR A 529 -21.18 3.15 14.84
N GLY A 530 -21.70 2.50 15.88
CA GLY A 530 -21.33 2.82 17.27
C GLY A 530 -19.86 2.52 17.57
N MET A 531 -19.24 1.56 16.87
CA MET A 531 -17.79 1.35 16.95
C MET A 531 -17.04 2.45 16.20
N LYS A 532 -17.49 2.83 15.00
CA LYS A 532 -16.86 3.90 14.21
C LYS A 532 -16.81 5.21 14.98
N TRP A 533 -17.92 5.60 15.58
CA TRP A 533 -18.03 6.83 16.37
C TRP A 533 -17.13 6.81 17.61
N SER A 534 -16.92 5.63 18.21
CA SER A 534 -16.05 5.49 19.38
C SER A 534 -14.58 5.80 19.11
N PHE A 535 -14.13 5.74 17.86
CA PHE A 535 -12.76 6.12 17.49
C PHE A 535 -12.49 7.61 17.69
N MET A 536 -13.53 8.44 17.71
CA MET A 536 -13.42 9.87 17.97
C MET A 536 -13.26 10.20 19.46
N ASN A 537 -13.53 9.27 20.37
CA ASN A 537 -13.53 9.53 21.83
C ASN A 537 -12.13 9.47 22.47
N LYS A 538 -11.08 9.73 21.70
CA LYS A 538 -9.74 9.93 22.24
C LYS A 538 -9.67 11.21 23.09
N PRO A 539 -8.76 11.26 24.10
CA PRO A 539 -8.48 12.48 24.86
C PRO A 539 -8.24 13.66 23.91
N SER A 540 -8.75 14.84 24.26
CA SER A 540 -8.57 16.02 23.41
C SER A 540 -7.10 16.43 23.41
N ASP A 541 -6.56 16.61 22.21
CA ASP A 541 -5.23 17.16 21.93
C ASP A 541 -5.29 18.65 21.58
N GLY A 542 -6.42 19.31 21.89
CA GLY A 542 -6.69 20.70 21.56
C GLY A 542 -7.28 20.93 20.15
N ARG A 543 -7.24 19.94 19.24
CA ARG A 543 -7.89 20.05 17.93
C ARG A 543 -9.41 19.92 18.07
N PRO A 544 -10.21 20.74 17.35
CA PRO A 544 -11.65 20.53 17.28
C PRO A 544 -11.93 19.21 16.55
N LYS A 545 -13.00 18.51 16.93
CA LYS A 545 -13.45 17.30 16.25
C LYS A 545 -14.56 17.67 15.26
N TYR A 546 -14.62 17.00 14.12
CA TYR A 546 -15.63 17.26 13.10
C TYR A 546 -16.43 16.01 12.73
N LEU A 547 -17.69 16.23 12.39
CA LEU A 547 -18.52 15.27 11.67
C LEU A 547 -18.55 15.68 10.21
N VAL A 548 -18.34 14.73 9.31
CA VAL A 548 -18.58 14.94 7.89
C VAL A 548 -19.71 14.01 7.46
N VAL A 549 -20.77 14.59 6.92
CA VAL A 549 -21.86 13.82 6.34
C VAL A 549 -21.61 13.66 4.86
N ASN A 550 -21.50 12.41 4.43
CA ASN A 550 -21.38 12.04 3.03
C ASN A 550 -22.78 11.99 2.40
N ALA A 551 -23.09 13.04 1.64
CA ALA A 551 -24.31 13.21 0.86
C ALA A 551 -24.01 13.37 -0.65
N ASP A 552 -22.87 12.82 -1.11
CA ASP A 552 -22.47 12.85 -2.52
C ASP A 552 -23.29 11.86 -3.37
N GLU A 553 -23.89 10.84 -2.74
CA GLU A 553 -24.77 9.82 -3.35
C GLU A 553 -24.39 9.49 -4.80
N GLY A 554 -23.11 9.15 -4.97
CA GLY A 554 -22.47 8.98 -6.26
C GLY A 554 -23.05 7.81 -7.08
N GLU A 555 -23.42 6.77 -6.33
CA GLU A 555 -23.57 5.38 -6.77
C GLU A 555 -24.78 5.17 -7.69
N PRO A 556 -24.57 4.65 -8.91
CA PRO A 556 -25.64 4.28 -9.84
C PRO A 556 -26.73 3.42 -9.17
N GLY A 557 -27.98 3.82 -9.39
CA GLY A 557 -29.16 3.17 -8.79
C GLY A 557 -29.54 3.68 -7.40
N THR A 558 -28.71 4.50 -6.76
CA THR A 558 -28.95 5.01 -5.40
C THR A 558 -29.61 6.39 -5.44
N CYS A 559 -30.67 6.58 -4.65
CA CYS A 559 -31.36 7.87 -4.51
C CYS A 559 -32.00 8.06 -3.13
N LYS A 560 -31.60 7.27 -2.13
CA LYS A 560 -32.13 7.29 -0.76
C LYS A 560 -31.74 8.56 0.02
N ASP A 561 -30.50 9.02 -0.13
CA ASP A 561 -29.96 10.19 0.57
C ASP A 561 -30.58 11.46 0.00
N ARG A 562 -30.79 11.49 -1.33
CA ARG A 562 -31.57 12.52 -2.02
C ARG A 562 -32.95 12.71 -1.41
N GLU A 563 -33.70 11.63 -1.15
CA GLU A 563 -35.03 11.72 -0.54
C GLU A 563 -35.01 12.35 0.85
N ILE A 564 -34.00 12.00 1.66
CA ILE A 564 -33.83 12.57 3.00
C ILE A 564 -33.55 14.08 2.90
N MET A 565 -32.63 14.49 2.03
CA MET A 565 -32.24 15.90 1.92
C MET A 565 -33.37 16.80 1.41
N ARG A 566 -34.21 16.33 0.48
CA ARG A 566 -35.29 17.17 -0.08
C ARG A 566 -36.59 17.13 0.71
N HIS A 567 -36.96 15.99 1.29
CA HIS A 567 -38.28 15.80 1.92
C HIS A 567 -38.24 15.72 3.44
N ASP A 568 -37.08 15.44 4.03
CA ASP A 568 -36.94 15.37 5.50
C ASP A 568 -35.61 15.94 6.03
N PRO A 569 -35.20 17.16 5.59
CA PRO A 569 -33.87 17.70 5.91
C PRO A 569 -33.66 17.95 7.41
N HIS A 570 -34.70 18.29 8.16
CA HIS A 570 -34.58 18.50 9.61
C HIS A 570 -34.16 17.23 10.37
N LYS A 571 -34.54 16.05 9.88
CA LYS A 571 -34.12 14.77 10.45
C LYS A 571 -32.62 14.56 10.31
N LEU A 572 -32.07 14.94 9.16
CA LEU A 572 -30.62 14.95 8.94
C LEU A 572 -29.92 15.97 9.83
N VAL A 573 -30.42 17.20 9.92
CA VAL A 573 -29.80 18.26 10.75
C VAL A 573 -29.82 17.88 12.24
N GLU A 574 -30.92 17.32 12.73
CA GLU A 574 -30.99 16.76 14.09
C GLU A 574 -30.01 15.59 14.26
N GLY A 575 -29.93 14.71 13.26
CA GLY A 575 -28.96 13.62 13.20
C GLY A 575 -27.53 14.10 13.33
N CYS A 576 -27.16 15.18 12.64
CA CYS A 576 -25.84 15.81 12.75
C CYS A 576 -25.55 16.22 14.18
N LEU A 577 -26.52 16.84 14.87
CA LEU A 577 -26.37 17.29 16.26
C LEU A 577 -26.19 16.11 17.23
N VAL A 578 -27.03 15.09 17.13
CA VAL A 578 -26.97 13.91 18.01
C VAL A 578 -25.69 13.09 17.76
N ALA A 579 -25.35 12.82 16.50
CA ALA A 579 -24.12 12.14 16.13
C ALA A 579 -22.88 12.98 16.51
N GLY A 580 -22.94 14.28 16.27
CA GLY A 580 -21.89 15.22 16.66
C GLY A 580 -21.63 15.18 18.16
N ARG A 581 -22.69 15.22 18.98
CA ARG A 581 -22.59 15.06 20.43
C ARG A 581 -21.96 13.73 20.83
N ALA A 582 -22.33 12.62 20.18
CA ALA A 582 -21.78 11.29 20.47
C ALA A 582 -20.28 11.15 20.18
N MET A 583 -19.72 12.03 19.32
CA MET A 583 -18.31 12.04 18.93
C MET A 583 -17.55 13.25 19.52
N GLY A 584 -18.22 14.12 20.27
CA GLY A 584 -17.66 15.40 20.73
C GLY A 584 -17.28 16.35 19.60
N ALA A 585 -17.95 16.27 18.45
CA ALA A 585 -17.69 17.10 17.28
C ALA A 585 -18.28 18.50 17.45
N ARG A 586 -17.49 19.54 17.18
CA ARG A 586 -17.92 20.95 17.28
C ARG A 586 -18.76 21.41 16.09
N ALA A 587 -18.58 20.79 14.94
CA ALA A 587 -19.34 21.12 13.75
C ALA A 587 -19.55 19.90 12.84
N ALA A 588 -20.60 19.97 12.03
CA ALA A 588 -20.85 19.06 10.91
C ALA A 588 -20.66 19.77 9.57
N TYR A 589 -19.96 19.12 8.64
CA TYR A 589 -19.91 19.49 7.23
C TYR A 589 -20.71 18.48 6.42
N ILE A 590 -21.80 18.92 5.81
CA ILE A 590 -22.62 18.09 4.93
C ILE A 590 -22.10 18.30 3.51
N TYR A 591 -21.41 17.29 2.96
CA TYR A 591 -20.89 17.32 1.60
C TYR A 591 -21.93 16.75 0.64
N ILE A 592 -22.55 17.62 -0.15
CA ILE A 592 -23.64 17.31 -1.06
C ILE A 592 -23.11 17.21 -2.48
N ARG A 593 -23.63 16.24 -3.22
CA ARG A 593 -23.41 16.09 -4.66
C ARG A 593 -23.61 17.40 -5.43
N GLY A 594 -22.77 17.64 -6.44
CA GLY A 594 -22.85 18.85 -7.28
C GLY A 594 -24.21 19.05 -7.96
N GLU A 595 -24.77 17.95 -8.45
CA GLU A 595 -26.02 17.87 -9.20
C GLU A 595 -27.27 18.13 -8.34
N PHE A 596 -27.16 17.98 -7.02
CA PHE A 596 -28.26 18.09 -6.06
C PHE A 596 -28.50 19.54 -5.62
N TYR A 597 -28.74 20.42 -6.59
CA TYR A 597 -28.96 21.85 -6.34
C TYR A 597 -30.19 22.09 -5.44
N ASN A 598 -31.34 21.52 -5.80
CA ASN A 598 -32.59 21.75 -5.06
C ASN A 598 -32.55 21.16 -3.65
N GLU A 599 -32.00 19.96 -3.53
CA GLU A 599 -31.77 19.27 -2.26
C GLU A 599 -30.84 20.10 -1.35
N SER A 600 -29.75 20.65 -1.89
CA SER A 600 -28.84 21.54 -1.14
C SER A 600 -29.52 22.83 -0.70
N SER A 601 -30.38 23.40 -1.55
CA SER A 601 -31.15 24.61 -1.24
C SER A 601 -32.17 24.35 -0.12
N ASN A 602 -32.94 23.26 -0.21
CA ASN A 602 -33.89 22.87 0.84
C ASN A 602 -33.17 22.60 2.17
N LEU A 603 -32.03 21.90 2.13
CA LEU A 603 -31.26 21.64 3.34
C LEU A 603 -30.71 22.93 3.97
N GLN A 604 -30.24 23.88 3.16
CA GLN A 604 -29.80 25.18 3.67
C GLN A 604 -30.95 25.97 4.31
N VAL A 605 -32.16 25.91 3.74
CA VAL A 605 -33.36 26.51 4.35
C VAL A 605 -33.66 25.86 5.70
N ALA A 606 -33.62 24.53 5.80
CA ALA A 606 -33.85 23.82 7.05
C ALA A 606 -32.77 24.12 8.12
N ILE A 607 -31.51 24.27 7.70
CA ILE A 607 -30.41 24.71 8.59
C ILE A 607 -30.69 26.12 9.10
N ASN A 608 -31.09 27.05 8.23
CA ASN A 608 -31.43 28.42 8.63
C ASN A 608 -32.62 28.45 9.59
N GLU A 609 -33.66 27.63 9.35
CA GLU A 609 -34.80 27.48 10.26
C GLU A 609 -34.35 26.91 11.62
N ALA A 610 -33.44 25.94 11.63
CA ALA A 610 -32.90 25.35 12.87
C ALA A 610 -32.03 26.35 13.66
N TYR A 611 -31.21 27.16 12.99
CA TYR A 611 -30.48 28.27 13.63
C TYR A 611 -31.44 29.34 14.18
N GLY A 612 -32.46 29.73 13.40
CA GLY A 612 -33.46 30.72 13.82
C GLY A 612 -34.28 30.27 15.03
N ALA A 613 -34.49 28.97 15.18
CA ALA A 613 -35.18 28.37 16.33
C ALA A 613 -34.23 28.03 17.51
N GLY A 614 -32.93 28.29 17.42
CA GLY A 614 -31.94 27.96 18.47
C GLY A 614 -31.71 26.44 18.66
N LEU A 615 -32.03 25.63 17.65
CA LEU A 615 -31.86 24.18 17.69
C LEU A 615 -30.41 23.76 17.46
N ILE A 616 -29.66 24.54 16.67
CA ILE A 616 -28.22 24.40 16.40
C ILE A 616 -27.52 25.75 16.56
N GLY A 617 -26.19 25.76 16.56
CA GLY A 617 -25.34 26.91 16.82
C GLY A 617 -24.85 26.93 18.27
N LYS A 618 -24.67 28.14 18.82
CA LYS A 618 -24.29 28.31 20.23
C LYS A 618 -25.41 27.80 21.13
N ASN A 619 -25.07 27.00 22.13
CA ASN A 619 -26.02 26.43 23.09
C ASN A 619 -27.19 25.70 22.39
N ALA A 620 -26.87 24.78 21.48
CA ALA A 620 -27.82 24.03 20.66
C ALA A 620 -28.93 23.38 21.52
N CYS A 621 -30.19 23.62 21.17
CA CYS A 621 -31.38 23.18 21.91
C CYS A 621 -31.41 23.64 23.39
N GLY A 622 -30.63 24.66 23.78
CA GLY A 622 -30.49 25.10 25.17
C GLY A 622 -29.82 24.09 26.09
N SER A 623 -28.93 23.24 25.56
CA SER A 623 -28.27 22.11 26.26
C SER A 623 -26.89 22.42 26.85
N GLY A 624 -26.31 23.59 26.55
CA GLY A 624 -24.94 23.96 26.85
C GLY A 624 -23.90 23.46 25.85
N TYR A 625 -24.32 22.82 24.75
CA TYR A 625 -23.45 22.29 23.70
C TYR A 625 -23.43 23.19 22.47
N ASP A 626 -22.26 23.65 22.04
CA ASP A 626 -22.10 24.42 20.81
C ASP A 626 -21.92 23.47 19.62
N PHE A 627 -22.74 23.64 18.57
CA PHE A 627 -22.67 22.79 17.39
C PHE A 627 -23.10 23.51 16.11
N ASP A 628 -22.18 23.69 15.18
CA ASP A 628 -22.46 24.33 13.89
C ASP A 628 -22.68 23.31 12.76
N VAL A 629 -23.50 23.67 11.78
CA VAL A 629 -23.77 22.83 10.60
C VAL A 629 -23.53 23.64 9.33
N PHE A 630 -22.63 23.14 8.49
CA PHE A 630 -22.24 23.75 7.22
C PHE A 630 -22.60 22.83 6.06
N VAL A 631 -23.00 23.43 4.94
CA VAL A 631 -23.20 22.73 3.67
C VAL A 631 -22.04 23.03 2.75
N MET A 632 -21.45 21.98 2.17
CA MET A 632 -20.47 22.05 1.09
C MET A 632 -21.05 21.34 -0.11
N ARG A 633 -20.93 21.92 -1.31
CA ARG A 633 -21.38 21.29 -2.55
C ARG A 633 -20.18 20.85 -3.38
N GLY A 634 -20.16 19.58 -3.75
CA GLY A 634 -19.20 19.01 -4.68
C GLY A 634 -19.42 19.48 -6.13
N ALA A 635 -18.72 18.85 -7.06
CA ALA A 635 -18.69 19.24 -8.47
C ALA A 635 -18.88 18.06 -9.45
N GLY A 636 -19.67 17.06 -9.05
CA GLY A 636 -20.11 15.96 -9.93
C GLY A 636 -19.08 14.85 -10.15
N ALA A 637 -18.35 14.47 -9.09
CA ALA A 637 -17.36 13.39 -9.15
C ALA A 637 -17.71 12.29 -8.14
N TYR A 638 -18.06 11.10 -8.62
CA TYR A 638 -18.40 9.93 -7.78
C TYR A 638 -17.27 9.56 -6.80
N ILE A 639 -16.01 9.70 -7.22
CA ILE A 639 -14.87 9.44 -6.35
C ILE A 639 -14.83 10.34 -5.11
N CYS A 640 -15.39 11.55 -5.17
CA CYS A 640 -15.53 12.42 -4.00
C CYS A 640 -16.54 11.89 -2.97
N GLY A 641 -17.32 10.86 -3.29
CA GLY A 641 -18.11 10.09 -2.34
C GLY A 641 -17.27 9.11 -1.51
N GLU A 642 -16.01 8.85 -1.85
CA GLU A 642 -15.11 8.06 -1.00
C GLU A 642 -14.68 8.85 0.23
N GLU A 643 -14.61 8.19 1.39
CA GLU A 643 -14.38 8.84 2.70
C GLU A 643 -13.20 9.81 2.74
N THR A 644 -12.04 9.47 2.19
CA THR A 644 -10.84 10.32 2.22
C THR A 644 -10.76 11.29 1.04
N ALA A 645 -11.27 10.92 -0.13
CA ALA A 645 -11.40 11.84 -1.26
C ALA A 645 -12.38 12.99 -0.95
N LEU A 646 -13.45 12.69 -0.22
CA LEU A 646 -14.42 13.66 0.26
C LEU A 646 -13.75 14.70 1.16
N ILE A 647 -12.88 14.24 2.07
CA ILE A 647 -12.08 15.11 2.95
C ILE A 647 -11.20 16.04 2.13
N GLU A 648 -10.46 15.51 1.15
CA GLU A 648 -9.62 16.32 0.25
C GLU A 648 -10.44 17.34 -0.54
N SER A 649 -11.63 16.96 -1.01
CA SER A 649 -12.52 17.87 -1.73
C SER A 649 -13.08 18.98 -0.84
N ILE A 650 -13.43 18.69 0.42
CA ILE A 650 -13.83 19.73 1.41
C ILE A 650 -12.69 20.72 1.67
N GLU A 651 -11.44 20.23 1.68
CA GLU A 651 -10.25 21.06 1.84
C GLU A 651 -9.91 21.90 0.59
N GLY A 652 -10.72 21.82 -0.47
CA GLY A 652 -10.52 22.57 -1.72
C GLY A 652 -9.49 21.96 -2.66
N LYS A 653 -9.02 20.74 -2.38
CA LYS A 653 -8.10 20.00 -3.25
C LYS A 653 -8.88 19.14 -4.24
N GLN A 654 -8.16 18.49 -5.16
CA GLN A 654 -8.76 17.45 -6.02
C GLN A 654 -9.24 16.29 -5.15
N GLY A 655 -10.39 15.68 -5.50
CA GLY A 655 -10.95 14.52 -4.80
C GLY A 655 -10.17 13.22 -5.01
N LYS A 656 -8.90 13.21 -4.64
CA LYS A 656 -7.99 12.07 -4.71
C LYS A 656 -7.89 11.45 -3.31
N PRO A 657 -8.24 10.16 -3.13
CA PRO A 657 -8.17 9.50 -1.83
C PRO A 657 -6.79 9.58 -1.15
N ARG A 658 -6.80 9.61 0.19
CA ARG A 658 -5.58 9.47 1.00
C ARG A 658 -5.31 7.99 1.26
N LEU A 659 -4.04 7.60 1.30
CA LEU A 659 -3.68 6.26 1.80
C LEU A 659 -4.03 6.15 3.29
N LYS A 660 -4.52 4.98 3.70
CA LYS A 660 -4.74 4.63 5.10
C LYS A 660 -3.62 3.67 5.52
N PRO A 661 -2.85 3.93 6.60
CA PRO A 661 -2.90 5.07 7.54
C PRO A 661 -2.31 6.40 6.99
N PRO A 662 -2.64 7.59 7.58
CA PRO A 662 -3.46 7.80 8.79
C PRO A 662 -4.97 7.73 8.54
N PHE A 663 -5.74 7.32 9.57
CA PHE A 663 -7.20 7.23 9.48
C PHE A 663 -7.88 8.60 9.73
N PRO A 664 -9.07 8.86 9.14
CA PRO A 664 -9.80 10.11 9.34
C PRO A 664 -10.10 10.44 10.80
N ALA A 665 -10.34 9.43 11.63
CA ALA A 665 -10.62 9.61 13.06
C ALA A 665 -9.43 10.24 13.83
N ASP A 666 -8.22 10.18 13.26
CA ASP A 666 -7.01 10.80 13.81
C ASP A 666 -6.64 12.08 13.06
N VAL A 667 -6.62 12.00 11.73
CA VAL A 667 -6.22 13.10 10.83
C VAL A 667 -7.19 13.14 9.64
N GLY A 668 -8.30 13.85 9.83
CA GLY A 668 -9.35 14.02 8.83
C GLY A 668 -9.34 15.40 8.18
N VAL A 669 -10.50 16.06 8.14
CA VAL A 669 -10.69 17.38 7.54
C VAL A 669 -9.88 18.43 8.29
N PHE A 670 -9.12 19.24 7.55
CA PHE A 670 -8.23 20.29 8.09
C PHE A 670 -7.19 19.73 9.07
N GLY A 671 -6.81 18.46 8.89
CA GLY A 671 -5.92 17.76 9.81
C GLY A 671 -6.53 17.53 11.20
N CYS A 672 -7.85 17.62 11.37
CA CYS A 672 -8.55 17.45 12.64
C CYS A 672 -9.25 16.07 12.71
N PRO A 673 -9.43 15.48 13.90
CA PRO A 673 -10.16 14.23 14.07
C PRO A 673 -11.56 14.30 13.44
N THR A 674 -11.85 13.41 12.50
CA THR A 674 -13.09 13.46 11.73
C THR A 674 -13.68 12.07 11.49
N THR A 675 -14.99 11.93 11.63
CA THR A 675 -15.71 10.76 11.13
C THR A 675 -16.58 11.13 9.94
N VAL A 676 -16.44 10.37 8.84
CA VAL A 676 -17.35 10.46 7.69
C VAL A 676 -18.48 9.45 7.85
N ALA A 677 -19.73 9.90 7.77
CA ALA A 677 -20.91 9.06 7.88
C ALA A 677 -21.95 9.40 6.80
N ASN A 678 -22.60 8.39 6.24
CA ASN A 678 -23.63 8.58 5.21
C ASN A 678 -24.92 9.20 5.80
N VAL A 679 -25.64 9.98 4.98
CA VAL A 679 -26.89 10.69 5.34
C VAL A 679 -27.88 9.78 6.08
N GLU A 680 -28.22 8.62 5.52
CA GLU A 680 -29.16 7.69 6.15
C GLU A 680 -28.68 7.23 7.53
N THR A 681 -27.37 6.99 7.70
CA THR A 681 -26.79 6.54 8.98
C THR A 681 -26.91 7.61 10.07
N VAL A 682 -26.69 8.87 9.70
CA VAL A 682 -26.77 10.00 10.62
C VAL A 682 -28.22 10.31 10.97
N SER A 683 -29.11 10.24 9.98
CA SER A 683 -30.53 10.63 10.13
C SER A 683 -31.36 9.65 10.96
N VAL A 684 -30.97 8.37 11.05
CA VAL A 684 -31.66 7.40 11.93
C VAL A 684 -31.29 7.56 13.40
N ALA A 685 -30.15 8.17 13.72
CA ALA A 685 -29.60 8.20 15.07
C ALA A 685 -30.51 8.87 16.12
N PRO A 686 -31.17 10.02 15.84
CA PRO A 686 -32.10 10.64 16.78
C PRO A 686 -33.28 9.73 17.10
N THR A 687 -33.86 9.09 16.09
CA THR A 687 -35.01 8.17 16.27
C THR A 687 -34.62 6.93 17.06
N ILE A 688 -33.41 6.38 16.83
CA ILE A 688 -32.86 5.30 17.66
C ILE A 688 -32.74 5.75 19.13
N CYS A 689 -32.21 6.94 19.39
CA CYS A 689 -32.09 7.45 20.76
C CYS A 689 -33.45 7.72 21.42
N ARG A 690 -34.47 8.12 20.63
CA ARG A 690 -35.84 8.35 21.13
C ARG A 690 -36.59 7.07 21.45
N ARG A 691 -36.55 6.08 20.55
CA ARG A 691 -37.30 4.82 20.66
C ARG A 691 -36.54 3.71 21.40
N GLY A 692 -35.22 3.87 21.54
CA GLY A 692 -34.31 2.93 22.19
C GLY A 692 -33.55 2.05 21.20
N GLY A 693 -32.29 1.74 21.52
CA GLY A 693 -31.46 0.85 20.69
C GLY A 693 -32.08 -0.53 20.50
N SER A 694 -32.69 -1.10 21.54
CA SER A 694 -33.34 -2.42 21.47
C SER A 694 -34.52 -2.48 20.49
N TRP A 695 -35.28 -1.39 20.33
CA TRP A 695 -36.35 -1.31 19.32
C TRP A 695 -35.76 -1.43 17.91
N PHE A 696 -34.69 -0.69 17.61
CA PHE A 696 -34.04 -0.78 16.30
C PHE A 696 -33.38 -2.15 16.07
N ALA A 697 -32.80 -2.73 17.12
CA ALA A 697 -32.21 -4.07 17.10
C ALA A 697 -33.24 -5.21 16.90
N SER A 698 -34.52 -4.96 17.17
CA SER A 698 -35.60 -5.94 16.98
C SER A 698 -35.94 -6.18 15.50
N PHE A 699 -35.50 -5.30 14.61
CA PHE A 699 -35.62 -5.43 13.16
C PHE A 699 -34.38 -6.10 12.58
N GLY A 700 -34.57 -6.93 11.55
CA GLY A 700 -33.53 -7.65 10.85
C GLY A 700 -32.95 -8.81 11.65
N ARG A 701 -32.09 -9.58 10.99
CA ARG A 701 -31.41 -10.72 11.63
C ARG A 701 -30.22 -10.27 12.47
N GLU A 702 -29.68 -11.20 13.24
CA GLU A 702 -28.47 -10.99 14.05
C GLU A 702 -27.34 -10.38 13.19
N ARG A 703 -26.66 -9.37 13.73
CA ARG A 703 -25.61 -8.57 13.05
C ARG A 703 -26.07 -7.74 11.84
N ASN A 704 -27.35 -7.74 11.50
CA ASN A 704 -27.93 -7.03 10.36
C ASN A 704 -29.21 -6.30 10.77
N SER A 705 -29.10 -5.52 11.84
CA SER A 705 -30.26 -4.93 12.49
C SER A 705 -30.75 -3.63 11.85
N GLY A 706 -32.03 -3.35 12.08
CA GLY A 706 -32.70 -2.10 11.75
C GLY A 706 -33.51 -2.12 10.46
N THR A 707 -33.88 -0.92 10.02
CA THR A 707 -34.50 -0.68 8.72
C THR A 707 -33.46 -0.17 7.73
N LYS A 708 -33.82 -0.23 6.44
CA LYS A 708 -33.00 0.27 5.33
C LYS A 708 -33.88 0.94 4.29
N LEU A 709 -33.41 2.07 3.77
CA LEU A 709 -33.94 2.64 2.53
C LEU A 709 -33.40 1.84 1.33
N PHE A 710 -34.29 1.10 0.68
CA PHE A 710 -34.03 0.39 -0.56
C PHE A 710 -34.39 1.25 -1.76
N ASN A 711 -33.53 1.24 -2.79
CA ASN A 711 -33.83 1.88 -4.07
C ASN A 711 -34.02 0.79 -5.12
N ILE A 712 -35.26 0.57 -5.59
CA ILE A 712 -35.57 -0.44 -6.60
C ILE A 712 -35.67 0.26 -7.95
N SER A 713 -34.76 -0.08 -8.86
CA SER A 713 -34.58 0.55 -10.17
C SER A 713 -34.44 -0.48 -11.29
N GLY A 714 -34.41 -0.02 -12.54
CA GLY A 714 -34.26 -0.89 -13.72
C GLY A 714 -35.60 -1.44 -14.22
N HIS A 715 -35.61 -2.71 -14.61
CA HIS A 715 -36.72 -3.38 -15.31
C HIS A 715 -37.80 -3.93 -14.35
N VAL A 716 -38.36 -3.06 -13.52
CA VAL A 716 -39.53 -3.34 -12.67
C VAL A 716 -40.74 -2.52 -13.12
N ASN A 717 -41.95 -2.90 -12.70
CA ASN A 717 -43.18 -2.21 -13.11
C ASN A 717 -43.29 -0.81 -12.49
N ASN A 718 -42.91 -0.67 -11.22
CA ASN A 718 -42.97 0.60 -10.48
C ASN A 718 -41.65 0.86 -9.73
N PRO A 719 -40.61 1.41 -10.39
CA PRO A 719 -39.36 1.79 -9.73
C PRO A 719 -39.63 2.74 -8.56
N CYS A 720 -39.06 2.47 -7.39
CA CYS A 720 -39.36 3.23 -6.18
C CYS A 720 -38.22 3.19 -5.15
N THR A 721 -38.23 4.18 -4.26
CA THR A 721 -37.46 4.16 -3.01
C THR A 721 -38.41 3.83 -1.87
N VAL A 722 -38.06 2.86 -1.04
CA VAL A 722 -38.92 2.42 0.07
C VAL A 722 -38.09 2.05 1.29
N GLU A 723 -38.57 2.42 2.47
CA GLU A 723 -38.01 1.93 3.73
C GLU A 723 -38.56 0.54 4.01
N GLU A 724 -37.74 -0.43 4.34
CA GLU A 724 -38.22 -1.77 4.72
C GLU A 724 -37.31 -2.37 5.79
N GLU A 725 -37.80 -3.42 6.46
CA GLU A 725 -37.01 -4.17 7.41
C GLU A 725 -35.75 -4.76 6.74
N MET A 726 -34.58 -4.66 7.38
CA MET A 726 -33.39 -5.39 6.94
C MET A 726 -33.68 -6.90 6.90
N SER A 727 -32.96 -7.64 6.06
CA SER A 727 -33.10 -9.10 5.91
C SER A 727 -34.43 -9.57 5.27
N VAL A 728 -35.25 -8.65 4.76
CA VAL A 728 -36.41 -8.98 3.91
C VAL A 728 -35.95 -9.76 2.67
N PRO A 729 -36.66 -10.82 2.22
CA PRO A 729 -36.29 -11.54 1.00
C PRO A 729 -36.32 -10.62 -0.22
N MET A 730 -35.32 -10.72 -1.11
CA MET A 730 -35.23 -9.86 -2.31
C MET A 730 -36.48 -9.95 -3.20
N LYS A 731 -36.95 -11.18 -3.45
CA LYS A 731 -38.16 -11.41 -4.25
C LYS A 731 -39.39 -10.72 -3.64
N GLU A 732 -39.57 -10.86 -2.33
CA GLU A 732 -40.69 -10.23 -1.61
C GLU A 732 -40.62 -8.70 -1.71
N LEU A 733 -39.42 -8.12 -1.56
CA LEU A 733 -39.20 -6.68 -1.69
C LEU A 733 -39.58 -6.17 -3.08
N ILE A 734 -39.15 -6.84 -4.16
CA ILE A 734 -39.43 -6.44 -5.55
C ILE A 734 -40.90 -6.62 -5.89
N GLU A 735 -41.48 -7.78 -5.59
CA GLU A 735 -42.88 -8.09 -5.93
C GLU A 735 -43.85 -7.16 -5.18
N ARG A 736 -43.60 -6.89 -3.90
CA ARG A 736 -44.48 -6.06 -3.07
C ARG A 736 -44.39 -4.58 -3.42
N HIS A 737 -43.19 -4.02 -3.45
CA HIS A 737 -43.03 -2.55 -3.50
C HIS A 737 -42.86 -2.02 -4.92
N ALA A 738 -42.20 -2.78 -5.79
CA ALA A 738 -42.03 -2.39 -7.19
C ALA A 738 -43.08 -3.00 -8.13
N GLY A 739 -44.04 -3.75 -7.60
CA GLY A 739 -45.09 -4.42 -8.37
C GLY A 739 -44.57 -5.53 -9.28
N GLY A 740 -43.40 -6.10 -8.96
CA GLY A 740 -42.78 -7.19 -9.71
C GLY A 740 -41.87 -6.75 -10.85
N VAL A 741 -41.15 -7.74 -11.39
CA VAL A 741 -40.29 -7.58 -12.57
C VAL A 741 -41.18 -7.36 -13.80
N ARG A 742 -40.73 -6.53 -14.75
CA ARG A 742 -41.46 -6.31 -16.00
C ARG A 742 -41.68 -7.65 -16.72
N GLY A 743 -42.93 -8.02 -16.98
CA GLY A 743 -43.28 -9.32 -17.56
C GLY A 743 -43.30 -10.50 -16.58
N GLY A 744 -43.23 -10.25 -15.27
CA GLY A 744 -43.28 -11.26 -14.20
C GLY A 744 -41.92 -11.78 -13.77
N TRP A 745 -41.85 -12.42 -12.60
CA TRP A 745 -40.61 -12.93 -12.00
C TRP A 745 -39.81 -13.86 -12.93
N ASP A 746 -40.50 -14.66 -13.75
CA ASP A 746 -39.85 -15.57 -14.71
C ASP A 746 -39.13 -14.84 -15.85
N ASN A 747 -39.44 -13.57 -16.07
CA ASN A 747 -38.72 -12.71 -16.99
C ASN A 747 -37.45 -12.10 -16.39
N LEU A 748 -37.15 -12.34 -15.12
CA LEU A 748 -35.92 -11.86 -14.48
C LEU A 748 -34.68 -12.55 -15.09
N LEU A 749 -33.66 -11.75 -15.41
CA LEU A 749 -32.33 -12.23 -15.78
C LEU A 749 -31.40 -12.22 -14.56
N CYS A 750 -31.21 -11.04 -13.97
CA CYS A 750 -30.34 -10.84 -12.82
C CYS A 750 -30.68 -9.55 -12.06
N VAL A 751 -30.09 -9.39 -10.88
CA VAL A 751 -30.17 -8.17 -10.07
C VAL A 751 -28.77 -7.79 -9.60
N ILE A 752 -28.44 -6.50 -9.62
CA ILE A 752 -27.32 -5.95 -8.85
C ILE A 752 -27.90 -5.42 -7.53
N PRO A 753 -27.64 -6.03 -6.38
CA PRO A 753 -28.40 -5.77 -5.16
C PRO A 753 -27.98 -4.51 -4.40
N GLY A 754 -26.73 -4.04 -4.55
CA GLY A 754 -26.15 -3.03 -3.67
C GLY A 754 -25.69 -1.74 -4.32
N GLY A 755 -26.14 -1.45 -5.53
CA GLY A 755 -25.56 -0.42 -6.40
C GLY A 755 -24.51 -1.02 -7.33
N SER A 756 -24.06 -0.22 -8.30
CA SER A 756 -23.12 -0.69 -9.33
C SER A 756 -21.80 -1.23 -8.78
N SER A 757 -21.42 -0.87 -7.55
CA SER A 757 -20.22 -1.39 -6.89
C SER A 757 -20.39 -2.79 -6.31
N THR A 758 -21.33 -3.60 -6.79
CA THR A 758 -21.55 -4.97 -6.31
C THR A 758 -21.73 -5.97 -7.46
N PRO A 759 -21.30 -7.23 -7.31
CA PRO A 759 -21.55 -8.26 -8.32
C PRO A 759 -23.05 -8.47 -8.59
N LEU A 760 -23.44 -8.60 -9.86
CA LEU A 760 -24.78 -9.09 -10.19
C LEU A 760 -24.98 -10.55 -9.74
N ILE A 761 -26.20 -10.88 -9.35
CA ILE A 761 -26.62 -12.25 -9.03
C ILE A 761 -27.76 -12.71 -9.95
N PRO A 762 -27.76 -13.99 -10.35
CA PRO A 762 -28.75 -14.54 -11.29
C PRO A 762 -30.08 -14.85 -10.58
N LYS A 763 -31.16 -14.98 -11.35
CA LYS A 763 -32.53 -15.24 -10.86
C LYS A 763 -32.61 -16.30 -9.74
N HIS A 764 -31.95 -17.45 -9.89
CA HIS A 764 -32.03 -18.55 -8.92
C HIS A 764 -31.46 -18.18 -7.54
N VAL A 765 -30.51 -17.26 -7.46
CA VAL A 765 -30.00 -16.74 -6.18
C VAL A 765 -30.94 -15.66 -5.63
N CYS A 766 -31.50 -14.82 -6.51
CA CYS A 766 -32.43 -13.75 -6.12
C CYS A 766 -33.73 -14.25 -5.47
N GLU A 767 -34.10 -15.52 -5.68
CA GLU A 767 -35.33 -16.11 -5.14
C GLU A 767 -35.33 -16.19 -3.61
N ASP A 768 -34.19 -16.57 -3.02
CA ASP A 768 -34.09 -16.90 -1.59
C ASP A 768 -33.19 -15.93 -0.81
N VAL A 769 -32.42 -15.08 -1.49
CA VAL A 769 -31.41 -14.25 -0.82
C VAL A 769 -32.06 -13.17 0.06
N PRO A 770 -31.67 -13.08 1.35
CA PRO A 770 -32.13 -12.00 2.22
C PRO A 770 -31.36 -10.70 1.91
N MET A 771 -32.08 -9.58 1.92
CA MET A 771 -31.52 -8.25 1.69
C MET A 771 -30.84 -7.71 2.94
N ASP A 772 -29.66 -8.25 3.23
CA ASP A 772 -28.78 -7.80 4.31
C ASP A 772 -27.30 -7.96 3.96
N PHE A 773 -26.39 -7.38 4.76
CA PHE A 773 -24.96 -7.35 4.45
C PHE A 773 -24.35 -8.76 4.42
N ASP A 774 -24.59 -9.55 5.46
CA ASP A 774 -23.91 -10.84 5.59
C ASP A 774 -24.46 -11.88 4.59
N GLY A 775 -25.72 -11.74 4.16
CA GLY A 775 -26.42 -12.71 3.31
C GLY A 775 -26.03 -12.53 1.86
N LEU A 776 -25.89 -11.28 1.45
CA LEU A 776 -25.38 -10.93 0.13
C LEU A 776 -23.88 -11.26 -0.01
N ILE A 777 -23.08 -11.10 1.05
CA ILE A 777 -21.69 -11.58 1.06
C ILE A 777 -21.62 -13.11 0.88
N GLN A 778 -22.49 -13.86 1.55
CA GLN A 778 -22.58 -15.32 1.38
C GLN A 778 -22.99 -15.72 -0.04
N ALA A 779 -23.84 -14.92 -0.69
CA ALA A 779 -24.21 -15.05 -2.09
C ALA A 779 -23.12 -14.54 -3.07
N GLN A 780 -21.90 -14.27 -2.59
CA GLN A 780 -20.77 -13.73 -3.37
C GLN A 780 -21.05 -12.40 -4.06
N THR A 781 -21.84 -11.55 -3.42
CA THR A 781 -22.13 -10.17 -3.79
C THR A 781 -22.07 -9.26 -2.54
N GLY A 782 -22.72 -8.10 -2.53
CA GLY A 782 -22.75 -7.18 -1.39
C GLY A 782 -24.05 -6.37 -1.33
N LEU A 783 -24.41 -5.90 -0.14
CA LEU A 783 -25.58 -5.02 0.03
C LEU A 783 -25.32 -3.59 -0.41
N GLY A 784 -24.07 -3.12 -0.37
CA GLY A 784 -23.70 -1.76 -0.75
C GLY A 784 -24.66 -0.69 -0.16
N THR A 785 -25.19 0.19 -1.01
CA THR A 785 -26.17 1.22 -0.64
C THR A 785 -27.61 0.70 -0.56
N ALA A 786 -27.82 -0.60 -0.85
CA ALA A 786 -29.11 -1.26 -1.07
C ALA A 786 -29.90 -0.69 -2.26
N ALA A 787 -29.17 -0.32 -3.32
CA ALA A 787 -29.73 0.04 -4.62
C ALA A 787 -29.84 -1.21 -5.52
N LEU A 788 -31.06 -1.74 -5.63
CA LEU A 788 -31.38 -2.87 -6.48
C LEU A 788 -31.56 -2.40 -7.92
N ILE A 789 -30.66 -2.81 -8.81
CA ILE A 789 -30.79 -2.62 -10.26
C ILE A 789 -31.28 -3.93 -10.86
N VAL A 790 -32.57 -3.97 -11.19
CA VAL A 790 -33.24 -5.17 -11.72
C VAL A 790 -33.09 -5.23 -13.23
N MET A 791 -32.69 -6.39 -13.75
CA MET A 791 -32.49 -6.63 -15.18
C MET A 791 -33.35 -7.81 -15.65
N ASP A 792 -34.28 -7.57 -16.57
CA ASP A 792 -35.08 -8.61 -17.21
C ASP A 792 -34.35 -9.24 -18.41
N LYS A 793 -34.90 -10.32 -18.97
CA LYS A 793 -34.31 -11.07 -20.10
C LYS A 793 -34.23 -10.29 -21.42
N SER A 794 -34.86 -9.11 -21.51
CA SER A 794 -34.76 -8.27 -22.71
C SER A 794 -33.43 -7.49 -22.77
N THR A 795 -32.70 -7.40 -21.66
CA THR A 795 -31.47 -6.61 -21.59
C THR A 795 -30.25 -7.37 -22.10
N ASP A 796 -29.34 -6.66 -22.77
CA ASP A 796 -27.99 -7.16 -23.01
C ASP A 796 -27.16 -6.92 -21.73
N VAL A 797 -27.02 -7.97 -20.92
CA VAL A 797 -26.28 -7.90 -19.65
C VAL A 797 -24.81 -7.55 -19.85
N ILE A 798 -24.17 -8.00 -20.94
CA ILE A 798 -22.77 -7.67 -21.23
C ILE A 798 -22.65 -6.17 -21.49
N ARG A 799 -23.58 -5.59 -22.25
CA ARG A 799 -23.64 -4.14 -22.51
C ARG A 799 -23.96 -3.33 -21.26
N ALA A 800 -24.87 -3.81 -20.41
CA ALA A 800 -25.19 -3.15 -19.15
C ALA A 800 -23.95 -3.05 -18.25
N ILE A 801 -23.20 -4.15 -18.09
CA ILE A 801 -21.96 -4.15 -17.32
C ILE A 801 -20.87 -3.32 -18.01
N ALA A 802 -20.73 -3.38 -19.34
CA ALA A 802 -19.80 -2.51 -20.07
C ALA A 802 -20.06 -1.02 -19.80
N ARG A 803 -21.33 -0.61 -19.71
CA ARG A 803 -21.71 0.76 -19.36
C ARG A 803 -21.34 1.14 -17.92
N LEU A 804 -21.39 0.19 -16.98
CA LEU A 804 -20.89 0.40 -15.62
C LEU A 804 -19.36 0.56 -15.59
N ILE A 805 -18.63 -0.21 -16.39
CA ILE A 805 -17.16 -0.06 -16.45
C ILE A 805 -16.77 1.26 -17.11
N GLU A 806 -17.54 1.71 -18.11
CA GLU A 806 -17.38 3.05 -18.67
C GLU A 806 -17.64 4.15 -17.63
N PHE A 807 -18.62 3.96 -16.74
CA PHE A 807 -18.85 4.85 -15.60
C PHE A 807 -17.64 4.86 -14.66
N TYR A 808 -17.13 3.71 -14.23
CA TYR A 808 -15.95 3.65 -13.35
C TYR A 808 -14.67 4.21 -13.99
N LYS A 809 -14.51 4.05 -15.31
CA LYS A 809 -13.44 4.69 -16.07
C LYS A 809 -13.57 6.22 -15.98
N HIS A 810 -14.76 6.75 -16.23
CA HIS A 810 -15.02 8.19 -16.20
C HIS A 810 -14.81 8.79 -14.80
N GLU A 811 -15.26 8.06 -13.78
CA GLU A 811 -15.26 8.51 -12.39
C GLU A 811 -13.97 8.19 -11.62
N SER A 812 -12.98 7.55 -12.26
CA SER A 812 -11.69 7.30 -11.64
C SER A 812 -10.90 8.60 -11.49
N CYS A 813 -10.42 8.90 -10.27
CA CYS A 813 -9.55 10.06 -10.03
C CYS A 813 -8.15 9.96 -10.68
N GLY A 814 -7.80 8.79 -11.22
CA GLY A 814 -6.51 8.57 -11.90
C GLY A 814 -5.27 8.51 -10.99
N GLN A 815 -5.43 8.38 -9.67
CA GLN A 815 -4.30 8.41 -8.74
C GLN A 815 -3.47 7.11 -8.74
N CYS A 816 -4.10 5.93 -8.70
CA CYS A 816 -3.41 4.64 -8.63
C CYS A 816 -3.44 3.92 -9.97
N THR A 817 -2.28 3.37 -10.39
CA THR A 817 -2.11 2.72 -11.70
C THR A 817 -3.08 1.55 -11.94
N PRO A 818 -3.31 0.62 -10.98
CA PRO A 818 -4.23 -0.49 -11.22
C PRO A 818 -5.64 0.00 -11.57
N CYS A 819 -6.13 1.05 -10.90
CA CYS A 819 -7.43 1.63 -11.23
C CYS A 819 -7.39 2.46 -12.52
N ARG A 820 -6.40 3.35 -12.68
CA ARG A 820 -6.35 4.30 -13.80
C ARG A 820 -6.23 3.60 -15.15
N GLU A 821 -5.27 2.69 -15.26
CA GLU A 821 -4.99 1.97 -16.51
C GLU A 821 -5.82 0.71 -16.62
N GLY A 822 -5.96 -0.04 -15.52
CA GLY A 822 -6.66 -1.32 -15.51
C GLY A 822 -8.15 -1.18 -15.81
N VAL A 823 -8.83 -0.16 -15.27
CA VAL A 823 -10.26 0.06 -15.57
C VAL A 823 -10.47 0.54 -17.01
N ASP A 824 -9.57 1.36 -17.57
CA ASP A 824 -9.63 1.72 -19.00
C ASP A 824 -9.43 0.50 -19.92
N TRP A 825 -8.47 -0.37 -19.57
CA TRP A 825 -8.25 -1.62 -20.30
C TRP A 825 -9.47 -2.55 -20.20
N MET A 826 -9.99 -2.73 -19.00
CA MET A 826 -11.20 -3.52 -18.75
C MET A 826 -12.39 -2.97 -19.56
N ASN A 827 -12.56 -1.65 -19.63
CA ASN A 827 -13.59 -1.02 -20.46
C ASN A 827 -13.42 -1.36 -21.96
N LYS A 828 -12.19 -1.25 -22.50
CA LYS A 828 -11.91 -1.61 -23.90
C LYS A 828 -12.25 -3.07 -24.19
N MET A 829 -11.87 -3.99 -23.29
CA MET A 829 -12.21 -5.41 -23.41
C MET A 829 -13.72 -5.64 -23.33
N MET A 830 -14.42 -5.01 -22.38
CA MET A 830 -15.87 -5.12 -22.24
C MET A 830 -16.62 -4.70 -23.52
N TRP A 831 -16.23 -3.59 -24.15
CA TRP A 831 -16.85 -3.16 -25.41
C TRP A 831 -16.55 -4.10 -26.59
N ARG A 832 -15.44 -4.84 -26.56
CA ARG A 832 -15.18 -5.94 -27.51
C ARG A 832 -16.09 -7.14 -27.24
N PHE A 833 -16.28 -7.52 -25.97
CA PHE A 833 -17.25 -8.57 -25.60
C PHE A 833 -18.69 -8.22 -26.00
N VAL A 834 -19.08 -6.94 -25.89
CA VAL A 834 -20.39 -6.48 -26.39
C VAL A 834 -20.55 -6.77 -27.90
N LYS A 835 -19.51 -6.52 -28.70
CA LYS A 835 -19.51 -6.81 -30.14
C LYS A 835 -19.39 -8.31 -30.46
N GLY A 836 -18.78 -9.08 -29.57
CA GLY A 836 -18.34 -10.47 -29.81
C GLY A 836 -16.95 -10.57 -30.45
N ASP A 837 -16.26 -9.45 -30.66
CA ASP A 837 -14.93 -9.36 -31.28
C ASP A 837 -13.80 -9.63 -30.27
N ALA A 838 -13.88 -10.79 -29.62
CA ALA A 838 -12.95 -11.26 -28.60
C ALA A 838 -12.67 -12.75 -28.78
N ARG A 839 -11.63 -13.26 -28.12
CA ARG A 839 -11.34 -14.70 -28.05
C ARG A 839 -11.84 -15.26 -26.72
N ALA A 840 -12.18 -16.55 -26.68
CA ALA A 840 -12.63 -17.20 -25.44
C ALA A 840 -11.61 -17.06 -24.28
N ALA A 841 -10.32 -17.14 -24.59
CA ALA A 841 -9.24 -16.93 -23.61
C ALA A 841 -9.20 -15.50 -23.02
N GLU A 842 -9.80 -14.52 -23.69
CA GLU A 842 -9.88 -13.16 -23.15
C GLU A 842 -10.84 -13.07 -21.96
N ILE A 843 -11.79 -14.02 -21.82
CA ILE A 843 -12.68 -14.07 -20.64
C ILE A 843 -11.86 -14.34 -19.37
N ASP A 844 -10.90 -15.26 -19.45
CA ASP A 844 -9.99 -15.55 -18.34
C ASP A 844 -8.98 -14.42 -18.13
N MET A 845 -8.54 -13.74 -19.20
CA MET A 845 -7.68 -12.56 -19.12
C MET A 845 -8.36 -11.38 -18.42
N ILE A 846 -9.62 -11.05 -18.75
CA ILE A 846 -10.34 -9.97 -18.09
C ILE A 846 -10.68 -10.33 -16.63
N TRP A 847 -10.87 -11.62 -16.34
CA TRP A 847 -10.99 -12.10 -14.96
C TRP A 847 -9.70 -11.85 -14.17
N GLU A 848 -8.55 -12.22 -14.72
CA GLU A 848 -7.24 -11.96 -14.10
C GLU A 848 -6.98 -10.46 -13.93
N LEU A 849 -7.25 -9.65 -14.96
CA LEU A 849 -7.15 -8.20 -14.89
C LEU A 849 -8.01 -7.64 -13.75
N SER A 850 -9.26 -8.10 -13.61
CA SER A 850 -10.13 -7.66 -12.52
C SER A 850 -9.55 -7.99 -11.14
N LYS A 851 -8.83 -9.11 -11.00
CA LYS A 851 -8.16 -9.50 -9.75
C LYS A 851 -6.86 -8.74 -9.48
N GLN A 852 -6.19 -8.27 -10.54
CA GLN A 852 -5.04 -7.37 -10.41
C GLN A 852 -5.46 -5.95 -10.01
N ILE A 853 -6.67 -5.52 -10.38
CA ILE A 853 -7.26 -4.26 -9.92
C ILE A 853 -7.69 -4.39 -8.46
N GLU A 854 -8.48 -5.43 -8.14
CA GLU A 854 -9.01 -5.68 -6.81
C GLU A 854 -7.89 -5.79 -5.76
N GLY A 855 -8.03 -5.07 -4.65
CA GLY A 855 -7.09 -5.13 -3.52
C GLY A 855 -5.73 -4.42 -3.75
N HIS A 856 -5.46 -3.90 -4.94
CA HIS A 856 -4.21 -3.19 -5.26
C HIS A 856 -4.40 -1.68 -5.47
N THR A 857 -5.61 -1.17 -5.22
CA THR A 857 -5.96 0.25 -5.36
C THR A 857 -5.97 0.97 -4.01
N ILE A 858 -5.77 2.29 -4.02
CA ILE A 858 -5.75 3.12 -2.81
C ILE A 858 -7.12 3.13 -2.11
N CYS A 859 -8.20 3.07 -2.89
CA CYS A 859 -9.56 3.06 -2.40
C CYS A 859 -10.39 1.96 -3.08
N ALA A 860 -11.60 1.74 -2.55
CA ALA A 860 -12.53 0.71 -3.00
C ALA A 860 -13.19 0.99 -4.37
N LEU A 861 -12.90 2.11 -5.05
CA LEU A 861 -13.38 2.33 -6.41
C LEU A 861 -12.87 1.24 -7.36
N GLY A 862 -11.62 0.81 -7.20
CA GLY A 862 -11.04 -0.29 -7.98
C GLY A 862 -11.81 -1.59 -7.80
N ASP A 863 -12.09 -1.95 -6.55
CA ASP A 863 -12.90 -3.13 -6.21
C ASP A 863 -14.32 -3.01 -6.82
N GLY A 864 -14.95 -1.84 -6.66
CA GLY A 864 -16.27 -1.54 -7.24
C GLY A 864 -16.29 -1.62 -8.77
N ALA A 865 -15.19 -1.30 -9.46
CA ALA A 865 -15.07 -1.47 -10.90
C ALA A 865 -14.82 -2.93 -11.32
N ALA A 866 -14.06 -3.69 -10.53
CA ALA A 866 -13.74 -5.09 -10.82
C ALA A 866 -14.93 -6.03 -10.58
N TRP A 867 -15.69 -5.82 -9.50
CA TRP A 867 -16.73 -6.74 -9.04
C TRP A 867 -17.91 -6.95 -10.02
N PRO A 868 -18.41 -5.95 -10.76
CA PRO A 868 -19.44 -6.16 -11.78
C PRO A 868 -18.99 -7.08 -12.90
N VAL A 869 -17.72 -6.95 -13.33
CA VAL A 869 -17.12 -7.84 -14.33
C VAL A 869 -16.96 -9.25 -13.78
N GLN A 870 -16.48 -9.39 -12.53
CA GLN A 870 -16.37 -10.69 -11.88
C GLN A 870 -17.74 -11.38 -11.74
N GLY A 871 -18.79 -10.64 -11.36
CA GLY A 871 -20.15 -11.16 -11.30
C GLY A 871 -20.67 -11.59 -12.67
N LEU A 872 -20.40 -10.80 -13.72
CA LEU A 872 -20.78 -11.12 -15.09
C LEU A 872 -20.15 -12.44 -15.54
N ILE A 873 -18.84 -12.59 -15.34
CA ILE A 873 -18.11 -13.80 -15.75
C ILE A 873 -18.60 -15.00 -14.95
N ARG A 874 -18.75 -14.87 -13.64
CA ARG A 874 -19.17 -15.97 -12.77
C ARG A 874 -20.54 -16.55 -13.15
N HIS A 875 -21.49 -15.69 -13.50
CA HIS A 875 -22.88 -16.10 -13.71
C HIS A 875 -23.31 -16.17 -15.17
N PHE A 876 -22.64 -15.43 -16.06
CA PHE A 876 -23.04 -15.26 -17.46
C PHE A 876 -21.91 -15.51 -18.46
N ARG A 877 -20.82 -16.19 -18.07
CA ARG A 877 -19.79 -16.70 -19.00
C ARG A 877 -20.37 -17.42 -20.22
N PRO A 878 -21.40 -18.30 -20.11
CA PRO A 878 -21.98 -18.94 -21.29
C PRO A 878 -22.57 -17.95 -22.31
N ILE A 879 -23.12 -16.82 -21.86
CA ILE A 879 -23.63 -15.77 -22.76
C ILE A 879 -22.47 -15.08 -23.48
N MET A 880 -21.36 -14.83 -22.78
CA MET A 880 -20.15 -14.24 -23.37
C MET A 880 -19.54 -15.17 -24.42
N GLU A 881 -19.42 -16.47 -24.11
CA GLU A 881 -18.90 -17.48 -25.04
C GLU A 881 -19.80 -17.62 -26.28
N SER A 882 -21.12 -17.68 -26.11
CA SER A 882 -22.08 -17.70 -27.22
C SER A 882 -21.93 -16.49 -28.14
N ARG A 883 -21.82 -15.28 -27.56
CA ARG A 883 -21.65 -14.03 -28.32
C ARG A 883 -20.37 -14.04 -29.16
N ILE A 884 -19.28 -14.59 -28.63
CA ILE A 884 -18.00 -14.75 -29.34
C ILE A 884 -18.15 -15.77 -30.48
N SER A 885 -18.74 -16.94 -30.21
CA SER A 885 -18.95 -17.98 -31.22
C SER A 885 -19.84 -17.49 -32.37
N GLU A 886 -20.94 -16.80 -32.08
CA GLU A 886 -21.82 -16.21 -33.09
C GLU A 886 -21.10 -15.17 -33.96
N PHE A 887 -20.22 -14.36 -33.35
CA PHE A 887 -19.42 -13.40 -34.09
C PHE A 887 -18.42 -14.08 -35.03
N GLN A 888 -17.73 -15.12 -34.55
CA GLN A 888 -16.78 -15.90 -35.36
C GLN A 888 -17.48 -16.61 -36.53
N GLN A 889 -18.64 -17.21 -36.30
CA GLN A 889 -19.45 -17.84 -37.37
C GLN A 889 -19.86 -16.81 -38.44
N LYS A 890 -20.26 -15.60 -38.02
CA LYS A 890 -20.59 -14.51 -38.96
C LYS A 890 -19.38 -14.02 -39.75
N GLN A 891 -18.19 -13.99 -39.16
CA GLN A 891 -16.96 -13.63 -39.88
C GLN A 891 -16.56 -14.72 -40.87
N GLN A 892 -16.64 -15.99 -40.47
CA GLN A 892 -16.39 -17.14 -41.36
C GLN A 892 -17.38 -17.20 -42.52
N ALA A 893 -18.64 -16.83 -42.32
CA ALA A 893 -19.63 -16.77 -43.39
C ALA A 893 -19.45 -15.56 -44.34
N ARG A 894 -18.66 -14.56 -43.94
CA ARG A 894 -18.35 -13.37 -44.75
C ARG A 894 -17.04 -13.49 -45.53
N ALA A 895 -16.10 -14.29 -45.01
CA ALA A 895 -14.87 -14.68 -45.69
C ALA A 895 -15.18 -15.76 -46.74
#